data_AF-A0A1Y2INM0-F1
#
_entry.id   AF-A0A1Y2INM0-F1
#
_cell.length_a   1.000
_cell.length_b   1.000
_cell.length_c   1.000
_cell.angle_alpha   90.00
_cell.angle_beta   90.00
_cell.angle_gamma   90.00
#
_symmetry.space_group_name_H-M   'P 1'
#
loop_
_entity.id
_entity.type
_entity.pdbx_description
1 polymer ?
#
loop_
_entity_poly.entity_id
_entity_poly.type
_entity_poly.pdbx_seq_one_letter_code
_entity_poly.pdbx_strand_id
1 'polypeptide(L)'
;MATFTASLAVLALSLPSVAYGSMVRVRQAPATPNIPGTNYTFLGCFTDQGARTLGGATFTNTTGMTVESCVSFCSSQDFNFAGLEFAQECWCGNELANGGTNATESDCNFACTGDANELCGAGNRLSVYWNGVPPPPPPITVPSVGQWVSLGCYNDSVNARVLAVGVNVDGPFTVEGCTTACFNNNFPLAGMEFAGQCFCDTEFENGGAPTPLGDCNMACNGNSSEFCGGPNRLNVYNFTGTLPGPPDQNPGGPGPIDVNPVKAGLPMPWSYAACYVDNAFGRIMSTQLPDNQQVTVESCITSCQSQNFSLAGLEFGVQCFCGNTLIDGAVPGEEDTCNMACGGNSTEACGGPNRLSVYTSTGNVTALPVPTPQNTSLPGQWEYKGCLQEPDGSRVFPYQLIYTNNNTIEACLNQCAAFGYPAAGAEFGDECWCGDITDVQNNSPGFADPTLCNIPCSGDPIHLCGGEARLQLYEWNGVMNDWHTPANTGRYEFFVPGVVVPLMVTLGINNKVTFVEKFGTSEFTNSTGAYELDLSLVNDFEKTWRTMHVKTDVFCSAGIVLPDKAARQLVIGGWSLSSTFGVRLYTPDGSPGVNGTNDWEENVDELSLQRGRWYPSALVMSNGSVLVVGGEVGSNGSPEPTLEILPTPEGGPTYLFMDWLNRTDPNNLYPFLHMLPSGNIFVGYYNEARILNPVTFDTVKTLPNMPGSVTSFLAGRTYPLEGTAVLFPQHAPYTDPVTILICGGSNFGIALDNCVHMQPEVENPQWTLERMPSKRVMTCMVTLPDGTFLIVNGAQQGVAGFGLASDPNLQALLYDPSQPVGSRISILNTTIVARLYHSESTLLPDGRVLISGSDPETPGLPEETRVEVYIPPYLTDGRQQPSFTVDEQDWNYGGQYTIHVTLNEGTTDTMRVSLIAATSSTVCNAMGMRTIFPEFSCNGNTCTVTAPPNAFVSPPGWHQLWILDGPTPSHSNWVRIGGDPGELGNWPNFPDFTRPGVGPL
;
A
#
# COMPACT_ATOMS: atom_id res chain seq x y z
N MET A 1 76.70 -29.33 3.97
CA MET A 1 77.02 -29.26 2.52
C MET A 1 75.72 -29.05 1.76
N ALA A 2 75.72 -28.05 0.88
CA ALA A 2 74.89 -27.89 -0.32
C ALA A 2 73.37 -28.12 -0.19
N THR A 3 72.56 -27.06 -0.08
CA THR A 3 71.85 -26.34 -1.18
C THR A 3 70.90 -27.22 -2.00
N PHE A 4 69.61 -26.88 -2.00
CA PHE A 4 68.90 -26.44 -3.22
C PHE A 4 67.61 -25.69 -2.88
N THR A 5 67.48 -24.52 -3.50
CA THR A 5 66.37 -23.56 -3.53
C THR A 5 65.46 -23.84 -4.73
N ALA A 6 64.13 -23.66 -4.58
CA ALA A 6 63.26 -23.17 -5.66
C ALA A 6 61.93 -22.63 -5.11
N SER A 7 61.56 -21.47 -5.64
CA SER A 7 60.51 -20.53 -5.23
C SER A 7 59.08 -20.91 -5.62
N LEU A 8 58.10 -20.40 -4.88
CA LEU A 8 56.88 -19.81 -5.47
C LEU A 8 56.35 -18.69 -4.58
N ALA A 9 55.91 -17.62 -5.22
CA ALA A 9 55.70 -16.29 -4.67
C ALA A 9 54.44 -16.18 -3.79
N VAL A 10 54.56 -15.43 -2.68
CA VAL A 10 53.45 -14.97 -1.85
C VAL A 10 53.01 -13.60 -2.39
N LEU A 11 51.81 -13.52 -2.97
CA LEU A 11 51.14 -12.25 -3.25
C LEU A 11 50.48 -11.79 -1.93
N ALA A 12 51.08 -10.80 -1.27
CA ALA A 12 50.45 -10.08 -0.17
C ALA A 12 49.53 -9.00 -0.76
N LEU A 13 48.23 -9.27 -0.79
CA LEU A 13 47.21 -8.24 -1.03
C LEU A 13 46.92 -7.55 0.30
N SER A 14 47.43 -6.32 0.45
CA SER A 14 46.99 -5.37 1.46
C SER A 14 45.58 -4.89 1.09
N LEU A 15 44.56 -5.38 1.79
CA LEU A 15 43.22 -4.78 1.76
C LEU A 15 43.22 -3.57 2.69
N PRO A 16 42.85 -2.36 2.22
CA PRO A 16 42.70 -1.20 3.07
C PRO A 16 41.45 -1.36 3.95
N SER A 17 41.59 -0.90 5.19
CA SER A 17 40.50 -0.66 6.13
C SER A 17 39.40 0.20 5.50
N VAL A 18 38.22 -0.39 5.28
CA VAL A 18 37.01 0.34 4.92
C VAL A 18 36.33 0.77 6.21
N ALA A 19 36.45 2.05 6.56
CA ALA A 19 35.56 2.68 7.50
C ALA A 19 34.19 2.85 6.82
N TYR A 20 33.15 2.22 7.36
CA TYR A 20 31.77 2.55 7.01
C TYR A 20 31.43 3.92 7.60
N GLY A 21 31.82 4.98 6.89
CA GLY A 21 31.16 6.26 7.03
C GLY A 21 29.77 6.13 6.42
N SER A 22 28.73 6.54 7.16
CA SER A 22 27.42 6.83 6.59
C SER A 22 27.61 7.76 5.40
N MET A 23 27.55 7.22 4.18
CA MET A 23 27.29 8.03 3.02
C MET A 23 25.82 8.42 3.13
N VAL A 24 25.57 9.54 3.80
CA VAL A 24 24.57 10.48 3.32
C VAL A 24 24.88 10.61 1.84
N ARG A 25 24.05 10.02 0.98
CA ARG A 25 24.03 10.39 -0.43
C ARG A 25 23.59 11.85 -0.41
N VAL A 26 24.57 12.74 -0.26
CA VAL A 26 24.45 14.09 -0.80
C VAL A 26 24.04 13.81 -2.24
N ARG A 27 22.79 14.14 -2.61
CA ARG A 27 22.38 14.13 -4.02
C ARG A 27 23.50 14.84 -4.74
N GLN A 28 24.31 14.09 -5.50
CA GLN A 28 25.22 14.72 -6.44
C GLN A 28 24.32 15.62 -7.28
N ALA A 29 24.71 16.88 -7.46
CA ALA A 29 24.05 17.71 -8.45
C ALA A 29 24.06 16.90 -9.75
N PRO A 30 22.89 16.58 -10.33
CA PRO A 30 22.84 15.78 -11.54
C PRO A 30 23.73 16.44 -12.59
N ALA A 31 24.59 15.64 -13.20
CA ALA A 31 25.53 16.16 -14.19
C ALA A 31 24.71 16.66 -15.38
N THR A 32 24.90 17.91 -15.79
CA THR A 32 24.38 18.38 -17.08
C THR A 32 24.91 17.45 -18.18
N PRO A 33 24.03 16.75 -18.92
CA PRO A 33 24.47 15.76 -19.91
C PRO A 33 25.37 16.40 -20.97
N ASN A 34 26.46 15.72 -21.34
CA ASN A 34 27.25 16.11 -22.49
C ASN A 34 26.61 15.52 -23.74
N ILE A 35 25.83 16.31 -24.47
CA ILE A 35 24.98 15.86 -25.59
C ILE A 35 25.84 15.74 -26.87
N PRO A 36 26.32 14.54 -27.27
CA PRO A 36 27.28 14.41 -28.35
C PRO A 36 26.58 14.62 -29.70
N GLY A 37 27.09 15.55 -30.51
CA GLY A 37 26.58 15.78 -31.87
C GLY A 37 25.55 16.91 -32.03
N THR A 38 25.23 17.65 -30.97
CA THR A 38 24.43 18.89 -31.04
C THR A 38 25.20 20.08 -30.44
N ASN A 39 24.72 21.29 -30.70
CA ASN A 39 25.23 22.55 -30.10
C ASN A 39 24.36 23.03 -28.92
N TYR A 40 23.44 22.20 -28.43
CA TYR A 40 22.56 22.53 -27.32
C TYR A 40 23.29 22.49 -25.98
N THR A 41 23.05 23.49 -25.14
CA THR A 41 23.59 23.62 -23.79
C THR A 41 22.46 23.89 -22.81
N PHE A 42 22.56 23.35 -21.59
CA PHE A 42 21.57 23.61 -20.55
C PHE A 42 21.53 25.11 -20.22
N LEU A 43 20.35 25.71 -20.38
CA LEU A 43 20.12 27.13 -20.19
C LEU A 43 19.62 27.45 -18.77
N GLY A 44 18.85 26.54 -18.16
CA GLY A 44 18.31 26.70 -16.81
C GLY A 44 16.92 26.09 -16.66
N CYS A 45 16.33 26.29 -15.47
CA CYS A 45 14.95 25.92 -15.18
C CYS A 45 14.04 27.11 -15.46
N PHE A 46 12.97 26.94 -16.24
CA PHE A 46 12.06 28.03 -16.61
C PHE A 46 10.64 27.73 -16.14
N THR A 47 9.90 28.77 -15.73
CA THR A 47 8.48 28.64 -15.39
C THR A 47 7.66 28.33 -16.64
N ASP A 48 6.72 27.39 -16.55
CA ASP A 48 5.76 27.09 -17.61
C ASP A 48 4.32 27.17 -17.08
N GLN A 49 3.71 28.37 -17.12
CA GLN A 49 2.46 28.67 -16.42
C GLN A 49 1.45 29.29 -17.39
N GLY A 50 0.25 28.68 -17.53
CA GLY A 50 -0.76 29.13 -18.47
C GLY A 50 -0.49 28.65 -19.91
N ALA A 51 -0.30 29.58 -20.85
CA ALA A 51 0.09 29.22 -22.22
C ALA A 51 1.58 28.81 -22.27
N ARG A 52 1.89 27.75 -23.03
CA ARG A 52 3.21 27.10 -23.01
C ARG A 52 4.36 28.03 -23.36
N THR A 53 5.45 27.94 -22.61
CA THR A 53 6.70 28.70 -22.77
C THR A 53 7.45 28.28 -24.02
N LEU A 54 7.38 26.99 -24.37
CA LEU A 54 7.87 26.44 -25.63
C LEU A 54 6.68 25.89 -26.42
N GLY A 55 6.19 26.68 -27.37
CA GLY A 55 4.97 26.39 -28.15
C GLY A 55 5.20 25.67 -29.49
N GLY A 56 6.39 25.12 -29.73
CA GLY A 56 6.75 24.43 -30.97
C GLY A 56 6.35 22.95 -30.96
N ALA A 57 7.13 22.11 -31.67
CA ALA A 57 6.88 20.68 -31.72
C ALA A 57 7.01 20.03 -30.32
N THR A 58 6.25 18.98 -30.05
CA THR A 58 6.26 18.27 -28.78
C THR A 58 6.11 16.77 -28.97
N PHE A 59 6.61 16.00 -28.01
CA PHE A 59 6.23 14.60 -27.84
C PHE A 59 6.34 14.18 -26.37
N THR A 60 5.60 13.13 -26.01
CA THR A 60 5.62 12.54 -24.67
C THR A 60 6.09 11.09 -24.76
N ASN A 61 6.96 10.68 -23.83
CA ASN A 61 7.39 9.29 -23.69
C ASN A 61 7.41 8.89 -22.21
N THR A 62 6.41 8.12 -21.79
CA THR A 62 6.15 7.78 -20.39
C THR A 62 7.16 6.78 -19.79
N THR A 63 7.99 6.13 -20.60
CA THR A 63 8.95 5.11 -20.13
C THR A 63 10.38 5.30 -20.62
N GLY A 64 10.62 6.23 -21.54
CA GLY A 64 11.91 6.35 -22.23
C GLY A 64 12.33 7.78 -22.57
N MET A 65 11.82 8.79 -21.86
CA MET A 65 12.26 10.17 -22.07
C MET A 65 13.66 10.38 -21.50
N THR A 66 14.59 10.90 -22.31
CA THR A 66 15.91 11.40 -21.88
C THR A 66 16.15 12.80 -22.44
N VAL A 67 17.10 13.54 -21.86
CA VAL A 67 17.53 14.86 -22.36
C VAL A 67 17.97 14.76 -23.82
N GLU A 68 18.75 13.75 -24.18
CA GLU A 68 19.23 13.54 -25.56
C GLU A 68 18.08 13.27 -26.51
N SER A 69 17.09 12.49 -26.08
CA SER A 69 15.94 12.16 -26.93
C SER A 69 15.14 13.42 -27.26
N CYS A 70 14.96 14.32 -26.28
CA CYS A 70 14.27 15.59 -26.49
C CYS A 70 15.08 16.57 -27.34
N VAL A 71 16.36 16.76 -27.01
CA VAL A 71 17.24 17.67 -27.76
C VAL A 71 17.44 17.19 -29.20
N SER A 72 17.59 15.88 -29.42
CA SER A 72 17.69 15.32 -30.77
C SER A 72 16.41 15.53 -31.57
N PHE A 73 15.25 15.35 -30.92
CA PHE A 73 13.95 15.64 -31.53
C PHE A 73 13.85 17.12 -31.93
N CYS A 74 14.07 18.05 -31.01
CA CYS A 74 13.97 19.48 -31.30
C CYS A 74 15.01 19.96 -32.33
N SER A 75 16.23 19.42 -32.27
CA SER A 75 17.27 19.70 -33.27
C SER A 75 16.91 19.16 -34.65
N SER A 76 16.25 18.00 -34.75
CA SER A 76 15.81 17.45 -36.04
C SER A 76 14.68 18.25 -36.70
N GLN A 77 14.01 19.08 -35.92
CA GLN A 77 12.91 19.96 -36.34
C GLN A 77 13.36 21.43 -36.46
N ASP A 78 14.68 21.68 -36.48
CA ASP A 78 15.29 23.01 -36.63
C ASP A 78 14.87 24.05 -35.56
N PHE A 79 14.50 23.60 -34.35
CA PHE A 79 14.23 24.51 -33.23
C PHE A 79 15.52 25.00 -32.57
N ASN A 80 15.43 26.11 -31.81
CA ASN A 80 16.54 26.66 -31.02
C ASN A 80 16.54 26.20 -29.56
N PHE A 81 15.36 25.91 -29.01
CA PHE A 81 15.15 25.48 -27.64
C PHE A 81 14.50 24.10 -27.58
N ALA A 82 14.92 23.33 -26.57
CA ALA A 82 14.33 22.07 -26.16
C ALA A 82 14.09 22.15 -24.65
N GLY A 83 12.88 21.85 -24.19
CA GLY A 83 12.49 21.92 -22.79
C GLY A 83 11.84 20.62 -22.38
N LEU A 84 12.27 20.08 -21.23
CA LEU A 84 11.70 18.87 -20.69
C LEU A 84 10.83 19.19 -19.47
N GLU A 85 9.64 18.61 -19.41
CA GLU A 85 8.68 18.80 -18.32
C GLU A 85 8.15 17.46 -17.81
N PHE A 86 7.74 17.45 -16.54
CA PHE A 86 6.98 16.36 -15.92
C PHE A 86 7.61 14.97 -16.08
N ALA A 87 8.94 14.88 -16.06
CA ALA A 87 9.73 13.65 -16.28
C ALA A 87 9.68 13.05 -17.70
N GLN A 88 8.64 13.32 -18.48
CA GLN A 88 8.25 12.50 -19.63
C GLN A 88 7.88 13.29 -20.87
N GLU A 89 7.84 14.62 -20.80
CA GLU A 89 7.41 15.50 -21.88
C GLU A 89 8.59 16.26 -22.47
N CYS A 90 8.58 16.43 -23.79
CA CYS A 90 9.56 17.20 -24.52
C CYS A 90 8.84 18.28 -25.33
N TRP A 91 9.27 19.52 -25.18
CA TRP A 91 8.71 20.71 -25.79
C TRP A 91 9.81 21.46 -26.55
N CYS A 92 9.57 21.81 -27.81
CA CYS A 92 10.51 22.56 -28.63
C CYS A 92 10.05 24.01 -28.82
N GLY A 93 10.97 24.93 -29.12
CA GLY A 93 10.59 26.30 -29.46
C GLY A 93 11.73 27.10 -30.07
N ASN A 94 11.40 28.24 -30.66
CA ASN A 94 12.39 29.19 -31.19
C ASN A 94 12.57 30.42 -30.30
N GLU A 95 11.74 30.55 -29.28
CA GLU A 95 11.73 31.60 -28.27
C GLU A 95 11.15 31.05 -26.95
N LEU A 96 11.39 31.76 -25.85
CA LEU A 96 10.73 31.52 -24.57
C LEU A 96 9.51 32.44 -24.48
N ALA A 97 8.35 31.92 -24.88
CA ALA A 97 7.10 32.66 -24.99
C ALA A 97 6.38 32.80 -23.65
N ASN A 98 5.25 33.53 -23.65
CA ASN A 98 4.25 33.55 -22.57
C ASN A 98 4.77 33.91 -21.16
N GLY A 99 5.85 34.69 -21.08
CA GLY A 99 6.40 35.13 -19.80
C GLY A 99 7.21 34.06 -19.06
N GLY A 100 7.70 33.03 -19.77
CA GLY A 100 8.67 32.07 -19.23
C GLY A 100 9.90 32.78 -18.67
N THR A 101 10.03 32.79 -17.35
CA THR A 101 11.16 33.41 -16.65
C THR A 101 12.01 32.35 -15.96
N ASN A 102 13.26 32.70 -15.69
CA ASN A 102 14.20 31.79 -15.04
C ASN A 102 13.72 31.51 -13.60
N ALA A 103 13.47 30.25 -13.30
CA ALA A 103 13.13 29.74 -11.99
C ALA A 103 14.40 29.29 -11.26
N THR A 104 14.26 28.89 -9.99
CA THR A 104 15.39 28.29 -9.27
C THR A 104 15.73 26.95 -9.94
N GLU A 105 17.00 26.69 -10.26
CA GLU A 105 17.41 25.44 -10.92
C GLU A 105 16.92 24.18 -10.19
N SER A 106 16.83 24.23 -8.85
CA SER A 106 16.31 23.15 -8.01
C SER A 106 14.81 22.86 -8.16
N ASP A 107 14.06 23.73 -8.83
CA ASP A 107 12.63 23.53 -9.07
C ASP A 107 12.38 22.49 -10.19
N CYS A 108 13.32 22.33 -11.13
CA CYS A 108 13.27 21.32 -12.18
C CYS A 108 13.83 20.00 -11.67
N ASN A 109 13.14 19.35 -10.73
CA ASN A 109 13.69 18.25 -9.93
C ASN A 109 13.14 16.84 -10.25
N PHE A 110 12.38 16.69 -11.33
CA PHE A 110 11.88 15.38 -11.76
C PHE A 110 12.95 14.66 -12.56
N ALA A 111 13.17 13.39 -12.20
CA ALA A 111 14.06 12.52 -12.95
C ALA A 111 13.42 12.12 -14.29
N CYS A 112 14.20 12.05 -15.36
CA CYS A 112 13.69 11.62 -16.66
C CYS A 112 13.21 10.15 -16.63
N THR A 113 12.10 9.83 -17.31
CA THR A 113 11.56 8.45 -17.30
C THR A 113 12.45 7.41 -17.97
N GLY A 114 13.32 7.84 -18.88
CA GLY A 114 14.31 7.02 -19.59
C GLY A 114 15.72 7.04 -19.01
N ASP A 115 16.07 8.02 -18.15
CA ASP A 115 17.33 8.05 -17.40
C ASP A 115 17.15 8.79 -16.07
N ALA A 116 17.17 8.04 -14.96
CA ALA A 116 16.96 8.59 -13.63
C ALA A 116 18.12 9.50 -13.12
N ASN A 117 19.24 9.59 -13.85
CA ASN A 117 20.35 10.47 -13.53
C ASN A 117 20.22 11.87 -14.16
N GLU A 118 19.21 12.08 -15.00
CA GLU A 118 18.93 13.32 -15.70
C GLU A 118 17.68 14.01 -15.14
N LEU A 119 17.60 15.34 -15.29
CA LEU A 119 16.45 16.13 -14.83
C LEU A 119 15.59 16.60 -16.01
N CYS A 120 14.32 16.22 -15.98
CA CYS A 120 13.30 16.48 -16.98
C CYS A 120 12.19 17.40 -16.45
N GLY A 121 12.59 18.59 -15.97
CA GLY A 121 11.66 19.61 -15.48
C GLY A 121 11.00 19.25 -14.14
N ALA A 122 9.80 19.76 -13.92
CA ALA A 122 8.84 19.40 -12.87
C ALA A 122 7.44 19.93 -13.28
N GLY A 123 6.44 19.90 -12.42
CA GLY A 123 5.14 20.53 -12.73
C GLY A 123 5.27 22.04 -12.93
N ASN A 124 4.86 22.55 -14.11
CA ASN A 124 4.97 23.95 -14.51
C ASN A 124 6.43 24.48 -14.52
N ARG A 125 7.40 23.60 -14.81
CA ARG A 125 8.85 23.87 -14.77
C ARG A 125 9.56 23.12 -15.90
N LEU A 126 10.17 23.85 -16.82
CA LEU A 126 10.91 23.30 -17.96
C LEU A 126 12.41 23.29 -17.69
N SER A 127 13.06 22.12 -17.80
CA SER A 127 14.51 22.02 -17.98
C SER A 127 14.85 22.44 -19.41
N VAL A 128 15.31 23.68 -19.63
CA VAL A 128 15.51 24.23 -20.98
C VAL A 128 16.96 24.09 -21.44
N TYR A 129 17.14 23.66 -22.68
CA TYR A 129 18.38 23.55 -23.42
C TYR A 129 18.31 24.45 -24.66
N TRP A 130 19.44 25.09 -25.00
CA TRP A 130 19.52 26.08 -26.06
C TRP A 130 20.78 25.91 -26.91
N ASN A 131 20.63 26.03 -28.23
CA ASN A 131 21.67 25.81 -29.23
C ASN A 131 22.63 27.00 -29.47
N GLY A 132 22.48 28.09 -28.71
CA GLY A 132 23.29 29.30 -28.81
C GLY A 132 22.92 30.23 -29.97
N VAL A 133 21.88 29.91 -30.75
CA VAL A 133 21.31 30.82 -31.75
C VAL A 133 20.44 31.86 -31.03
N PRO A 134 20.76 33.16 -31.07
CA PRO A 134 19.99 34.20 -30.39
C PRO A 134 18.50 34.03 -30.69
N PRO A 135 17.60 34.07 -29.68
CA PRO A 135 16.17 34.04 -29.94
C PRO A 135 15.84 35.19 -30.91
N PRO A 136 14.85 35.01 -31.80
CA PRO A 136 14.30 36.12 -32.55
C PRO A 136 13.98 37.26 -31.57
N PRO A 137 14.26 38.53 -31.91
CA PRO A 137 13.80 39.64 -31.10
C PRO A 137 12.31 39.46 -30.81
N PRO A 138 11.84 39.71 -29.58
CA PRO A 138 10.42 39.62 -29.27
C PRO A 138 9.62 40.46 -30.28
N PRO A 139 8.40 40.03 -30.64
CA PRO A 139 7.61 40.76 -31.61
C PRO A 139 7.53 42.23 -31.21
N ILE A 140 7.68 43.10 -32.18
CA ILE A 140 7.57 44.54 -31.95
C ILE A 140 6.29 45.06 -32.59
N THR A 141 5.72 46.11 -32.01
CA THR A 141 4.85 46.98 -32.79
C THR A 141 5.75 47.72 -33.78
N VAL A 142 5.64 47.40 -35.06
CA VAL A 142 6.47 48.03 -36.10
C VAL A 142 6.24 49.54 -36.06
N PRO A 143 7.25 50.38 -35.79
CA PRO A 143 7.01 51.82 -35.63
C PRO A 143 6.51 52.50 -36.92
N SER A 144 6.93 51.96 -38.07
CA SER A 144 6.52 52.45 -39.40
C SER A 144 6.80 51.43 -40.50
N VAL A 145 5.91 51.36 -41.50
CA VAL A 145 6.10 50.61 -42.75
C VAL A 145 6.05 51.58 -43.92
N GLY A 146 7.23 51.97 -44.44
CA GLY A 146 7.29 52.99 -45.49
C GLY A 146 6.71 54.33 -45.03
N GLN A 147 5.61 54.78 -45.65
CA GLN A 147 4.89 56.01 -45.26
C GLN A 147 3.77 55.75 -44.23
N TRP A 148 3.58 54.51 -43.80
CA TRP A 148 2.66 54.15 -42.72
C TRP A 148 3.35 54.31 -41.37
N VAL A 149 2.73 55.01 -40.43
CA VAL A 149 3.24 55.22 -39.08
C VAL A 149 2.29 54.56 -38.09
N SER A 150 2.81 53.76 -37.16
CA SER A 150 1.98 53.15 -36.13
C SER A 150 1.36 54.22 -35.24
N LEU A 151 0.05 54.12 -35.03
CA LEU A 151 -0.70 54.89 -34.03
C LEU A 151 -0.76 54.15 -32.68
N GLY A 152 -0.30 52.90 -32.63
CA GLY A 152 -0.32 52.04 -31.45
C GLY A 152 -1.57 51.17 -31.37
N CYS A 153 -1.85 50.67 -30.18
CA CYS A 153 -2.97 49.76 -29.92
C CYS A 153 -4.26 50.55 -29.63
N TYR A 154 -5.37 50.14 -30.23
CA TYR A 154 -6.69 50.72 -30.05
C TYR A 154 -7.68 49.65 -29.60
N ASN A 155 -8.66 50.04 -28.80
CA ASN A 155 -9.77 49.14 -28.49
C ASN A 155 -10.59 48.90 -29.76
N ASP A 156 -11.14 47.71 -29.90
CA ASP A 156 -12.07 47.38 -30.97
C ASP A 156 -13.25 46.58 -30.43
N SER A 157 -14.29 46.42 -31.24
CA SER A 157 -15.48 45.66 -30.88
C SER A 157 -16.08 45.01 -32.12
N VAL A 158 -16.32 43.71 -32.05
CA VAL A 158 -17.00 42.96 -33.11
C VAL A 158 -18.36 43.54 -33.50
N ASN A 159 -19.07 44.17 -32.55
CA ASN A 159 -20.40 44.74 -32.74
C ASN A 159 -20.38 46.18 -33.27
N ALA A 160 -19.24 46.87 -33.16
CA ALA A 160 -19.10 48.28 -33.50
C ALA A 160 -17.62 48.57 -33.80
N ARG A 161 -17.17 48.12 -34.97
CA ARG A 161 -15.75 48.14 -35.37
C ARG A 161 -15.21 49.57 -35.46
N VAL A 162 -13.97 49.75 -35.02
CA VAL A 162 -13.27 51.04 -35.06
C VAL A 162 -12.73 51.36 -36.46
N LEU A 163 -12.36 50.34 -37.22
CA LEU A 163 -12.13 50.41 -38.67
C LEU A 163 -13.09 49.41 -39.33
N ALA A 164 -14.05 49.89 -40.11
CA ALA A 164 -15.19 49.08 -40.53
C ALA A 164 -14.93 48.22 -41.77
N VAL A 165 -13.93 48.59 -42.59
CA VAL A 165 -13.75 47.99 -43.92
C VAL A 165 -12.70 46.87 -43.87
N GLY A 166 -13.13 45.60 -43.83
CA GLY A 166 -12.23 44.46 -43.94
C GLY A 166 -11.61 44.33 -45.34
N VAL A 167 -10.31 44.04 -45.42
CA VAL A 167 -9.61 43.80 -46.70
C VAL A 167 -8.79 42.51 -46.68
N ASN A 168 -8.64 41.90 -47.86
CA ASN A 168 -7.78 40.74 -48.04
C ASN A 168 -6.31 41.14 -48.04
N VAL A 169 -5.48 40.35 -47.36
CA VAL A 169 -4.02 40.43 -47.47
C VAL A 169 -3.55 39.35 -48.44
N ASP A 170 -2.96 39.75 -49.56
CA ASP A 170 -2.37 38.82 -50.51
C ASP A 170 -1.04 38.26 -49.95
N GLY A 171 -1.01 36.97 -49.65
CA GLY A 171 0.18 36.28 -49.11
C GLY A 171 0.18 36.13 -47.59
N PRO A 172 1.36 35.96 -46.95
CA PRO A 172 1.46 35.79 -45.49
C PRO A 172 0.95 37.05 -44.77
N PHE A 173 0.15 36.86 -43.72
CA PHE A 173 -0.47 37.96 -42.97
C PHE A 173 0.57 38.71 -42.12
N THR A 174 0.97 39.89 -42.57
CA THR A 174 2.04 40.73 -41.99
C THR A 174 1.55 42.17 -41.82
N VAL A 175 2.27 43.01 -41.05
CA VAL A 175 1.95 44.44 -40.98
C VAL A 175 2.10 45.08 -42.35
N GLU A 176 3.15 44.72 -43.10
CA GLU A 176 3.36 45.15 -44.48
C GLU A 176 2.22 44.72 -45.40
N GLY A 177 1.74 43.48 -45.24
CA GLY A 177 0.64 42.94 -46.03
C GLY A 177 -0.65 43.73 -45.83
N CYS A 178 -1.03 43.97 -44.58
CA CYS A 178 -2.27 44.70 -44.27
C CYS A 178 -2.18 46.19 -44.65
N THR A 179 -1.06 46.86 -44.37
CA THR A 179 -0.86 48.26 -44.81
C THR A 179 -0.84 48.40 -46.33
N THR A 180 -0.25 47.45 -47.05
CA THR A 180 -0.27 47.41 -48.52
C THR A 180 -1.68 47.19 -49.06
N ALA A 181 -2.45 46.29 -48.44
CA ALA A 181 -3.83 46.04 -48.81
C ALA A 181 -4.70 47.29 -48.63
N CYS A 182 -4.60 47.98 -47.49
CA CYS A 182 -5.32 49.23 -47.26
C CYS A 182 -4.87 50.34 -48.22
N PHE A 183 -3.56 50.44 -48.51
CA PHE A 183 -3.03 51.40 -49.48
C PHE A 183 -3.60 51.18 -50.89
N ASN A 184 -3.60 49.93 -51.36
CA ASN A 184 -4.10 49.57 -52.68
C ASN A 184 -5.61 49.83 -52.84
N ASN A 185 -6.34 49.79 -51.73
CA ASN A 185 -7.77 50.12 -51.65
C ASN A 185 -8.03 51.60 -51.32
N ASN A 186 -7.01 52.45 -51.36
CA ASN A 186 -7.08 53.90 -51.13
C ASN A 186 -7.60 54.30 -49.73
N PHE A 187 -7.29 53.51 -48.69
CA PHE A 187 -7.57 53.86 -47.30
C PHE A 187 -6.32 54.40 -46.58
N PRO A 188 -6.45 55.48 -45.79
CA PRO A 188 -5.33 56.03 -45.00
C PRO A 188 -5.13 55.36 -43.64
N LEU A 189 -6.09 54.58 -43.14
CA LEU A 189 -5.96 53.80 -41.90
C LEU A 189 -5.94 52.31 -42.19
N ALA A 190 -5.09 51.59 -41.47
CA ALA A 190 -4.99 50.14 -41.47
C ALA A 190 -4.94 49.66 -40.01
N GLY A 191 -5.67 48.60 -39.67
CA GLY A 191 -5.69 48.01 -38.35
C GLY A 191 -5.67 46.50 -38.43
N MET A 192 -4.78 45.88 -37.66
CA MET A 192 -4.67 44.43 -37.59
C MET A 192 -5.26 43.93 -36.28
N GLU A 193 -6.09 42.89 -36.34
CA GLU A 193 -6.64 42.21 -35.16
C GLU A 193 -6.39 40.71 -35.23
N PHE A 194 -6.31 40.08 -34.06
CA PHE A 194 -6.39 38.63 -33.90
C PHE A 194 -5.38 37.85 -34.76
N ALA A 195 -4.15 38.38 -34.88
CA ALA A 195 -3.03 37.81 -35.66
C ALA A 195 -3.24 37.68 -37.18
N GLY A 196 -4.47 37.84 -37.69
CA GLY A 196 -4.84 37.43 -39.04
C GLY A 196 -5.94 38.24 -39.71
N GLN A 197 -6.44 39.31 -39.09
CA GLN A 197 -7.54 40.11 -39.62
C GLN A 197 -7.07 41.53 -39.95
N CYS A 198 -7.39 42.01 -41.15
CA CYS A 198 -7.00 43.33 -41.64
C CYS A 198 -8.22 44.20 -41.90
N PHE A 199 -8.27 45.36 -41.26
CA PHE A 199 -9.32 46.37 -41.38
C PHE A 199 -8.71 47.68 -41.86
N CYS A 200 -9.46 48.43 -42.66
CA CYS A 200 -9.08 49.73 -43.17
C CYS A 200 -10.20 50.73 -42.96
N ASP A 201 -9.86 52.02 -42.93
CA ASP A 201 -10.86 53.08 -42.98
C ASP A 201 -10.24 54.43 -43.35
N THR A 202 -11.09 55.45 -43.50
CA THR A 202 -10.70 56.85 -43.66
C THR A 202 -10.64 57.62 -42.35
N GLU A 203 -11.39 57.17 -41.35
CA GLU A 203 -11.43 57.74 -40.01
C GLU A 203 -11.72 56.66 -38.96
N PHE A 204 -11.51 56.98 -37.69
CA PHE A 204 -11.90 56.09 -36.61
C PHE A 204 -13.41 56.20 -36.36
N GLU A 205 -14.10 55.07 -36.39
CA GLU A 205 -15.51 54.98 -36.05
C GLU A 205 -15.73 54.48 -34.61
N ASN A 206 -16.99 54.51 -34.15
CA ASN A 206 -17.48 53.81 -32.96
C ASN A 206 -16.71 54.04 -31.64
N GLY A 207 -16.02 55.19 -31.52
CA GLY A 207 -15.37 55.62 -30.27
C GLY A 207 -14.02 54.96 -30.00
N GLY A 208 -13.31 54.51 -31.06
CA GLY A 208 -11.97 53.98 -30.95
C GLY A 208 -11.02 54.89 -30.17
N ALA A 209 -10.40 54.32 -29.14
CA ALA A 209 -9.51 55.00 -28.21
C ALA A 209 -8.20 54.21 -28.04
N PRO A 210 -7.05 54.90 -27.89
CA PRO A 210 -5.78 54.24 -27.61
C PRO A 210 -5.83 53.44 -26.31
N THR A 211 -5.25 52.25 -26.32
CA THR A 211 -5.03 51.40 -25.14
C THR A 211 -3.53 51.18 -24.92
N PRO A 212 -3.11 50.63 -23.77
CA PRO A 212 -1.73 50.24 -23.57
C PRO A 212 -1.20 49.39 -24.74
N LEU A 213 -0.01 49.72 -25.24
CA LEU A 213 0.59 49.07 -26.41
C LEU A 213 0.67 47.54 -26.27
N GLY A 214 0.91 47.06 -25.05
CA GLY A 214 0.98 45.63 -24.71
C GLY A 214 -0.34 44.88 -24.77
N ASP A 215 -1.48 45.55 -24.99
CA ASP A 215 -2.76 44.86 -25.21
C ASP A 215 -2.87 44.29 -26.64
N CYS A 216 -2.07 44.81 -27.58
CA CYS A 216 -1.92 44.26 -28.92
C CYS A 216 -0.78 43.23 -28.92
N ASN A 217 -1.03 42.09 -28.29
CA ASN A 217 -0.03 41.09 -27.90
C ASN A 217 0.01 39.85 -28.80
N MET A 218 -0.74 39.80 -29.89
CA MET A 218 -0.75 38.65 -30.80
C MET A 218 0.23 38.89 -31.96
N ALA A 219 1.18 37.99 -32.15
CA ALA A 219 2.11 38.05 -33.27
C ALA A 219 1.38 37.80 -34.61
N CYS A 220 1.86 38.38 -35.71
CA CYS A 220 1.25 38.20 -37.01
C CYS A 220 1.40 36.76 -37.53
N ASN A 221 0.32 36.17 -38.06
CA ASN A 221 0.32 34.80 -38.59
C ASN A 221 1.35 34.57 -39.72
N GLY A 222 1.72 35.63 -40.44
CA GLY A 222 2.69 35.61 -41.52
C GLY A 222 4.10 36.08 -41.14
N ASN A 223 4.29 36.62 -39.93
CA ASN A 223 5.58 37.10 -39.43
C ASN A 223 5.54 37.25 -37.90
N SER A 224 6.11 36.28 -37.18
CA SER A 224 6.10 36.27 -35.72
C SER A 224 6.96 37.35 -35.07
N SER A 225 7.74 38.12 -35.83
CA SER A 225 8.58 39.21 -35.31
C SER A 225 7.84 40.55 -35.15
N GLU A 226 6.53 40.58 -35.41
CA GLU A 226 5.70 41.78 -35.34
C GLU A 226 4.30 41.48 -34.76
N PHE A 227 3.70 42.48 -34.10
CA PHE A 227 2.35 42.36 -33.53
C PHE A 227 1.26 42.71 -34.55
N CYS A 228 0.22 41.87 -34.64
CA CYS A 228 -1.00 42.06 -35.43
C CYS A 228 -2.25 42.09 -34.55
N GLY A 229 -2.24 42.98 -33.56
CA GLY A 229 -3.39 43.24 -32.69
C GLY A 229 -3.51 42.28 -31.51
N GLY A 230 -4.72 42.13 -31.00
CA GLY A 230 -5.12 41.24 -29.91
C GLY A 230 -6.64 41.05 -29.89
N PRO A 231 -7.21 40.27 -28.97
CA PRO A 231 -8.67 40.11 -28.89
C PRO A 231 -9.35 41.45 -28.56
N ASN A 232 -10.22 41.96 -29.45
CA ASN A 232 -10.85 43.29 -29.32
C ASN A 232 -9.82 44.43 -29.24
N ARG A 233 -8.68 44.27 -29.94
CA ARG A 233 -7.53 45.20 -29.91
C ARG A 233 -6.91 45.32 -31.31
N LEU A 234 -7.04 46.49 -31.92
CA LEU A 234 -6.44 46.80 -33.22
C LEU A 234 -5.04 47.37 -33.06
N ASN A 235 -4.05 46.78 -33.71
CA ASN A 235 -2.77 47.46 -33.96
C ASN A 235 -2.93 48.37 -35.18
N VAL A 236 -2.93 49.69 -34.98
CA VAL A 236 -3.33 50.66 -36.02
C VAL A 236 -2.14 51.40 -36.63
N TYR A 237 -2.21 51.64 -37.95
CA TYR A 237 -1.26 52.41 -38.74
C TYR A 237 -1.98 53.48 -39.56
N ASN A 238 -1.34 54.63 -39.69
CA ASN A 238 -1.81 55.77 -40.47
C ASN A 238 -0.84 56.09 -41.62
N PHE A 239 -1.37 56.25 -42.82
CA PHE A 239 -0.61 56.63 -44.00
C PHE A 239 -0.36 58.14 -44.03
N THR A 240 0.91 58.54 -44.13
CA THR A 240 1.34 59.95 -44.11
C THR A 240 1.60 60.54 -45.49
N GLY A 241 1.42 59.75 -46.55
CA GLY A 241 1.60 60.16 -47.94
C GLY A 241 0.35 60.69 -48.61
N THR A 242 0.39 60.81 -49.94
CA THR A 242 -0.78 61.15 -50.77
C THR A 242 -1.34 59.89 -51.41
N LEU A 243 -2.60 59.57 -51.14
CA LEU A 243 -3.27 58.41 -51.74
C LEU A 243 -3.55 58.64 -53.24
N PRO A 244 -3.46 57.59 -54.08
CA PRO A 244 -3.59 57.72 -55.53
C PRO A 244 -5.02 57.99 -56.03
N GLY A 245 -6.05 57.80 -55.20
CA GLY A 245 -7.45 58.06 -55.54
C GLY A 245 -8.37 58.10 -54.30
N PRO A 246 -9.70 58.29 -54.51
CA PRO A 246 -10.67 58.13 -53.42
C PRO A 246 -10.74 56.67 -52.93
N PRO A 247 -11.13 56.43 -51.67
CA PRO A 247 -11.30 55.09 -51.09
C PRO A 247 -12.18 54.19 -51.96
N ASP A 248 -11.76 52.95 -52.16
CA ASP A 248 -12.62 51.94 -52.79
C ASP A 248 -13.77 51.63 -51.83
N GLN A 249 -15.02 51.83 -52.27
CA GLN A 249 -16.20 51.59 -51.44
C GLN A 249 -16.63 50.12 -51.39
N ASN A 250 -15.95 49.22 -52.10
CA ASN A 250 -16.20 47.77 -52.02
C ASN A 250 -14.91 46.97 -52.30
N PRO A 251 -13.91 47.03 -51.41
CA PRO A 251 -12.60 46.40 -51.64
C PRO A 251 -12.59 44.88 -51.51
N GLY A 252 -13.74 44.24 -51.20
CA GLY A 252 -13.91 42.79 -51.29
C GLY A 252 -12.86 42.00 -50.51
N GLY A 253 -12.83 42.12 -49.19
CA GLY A 253 -12.11 41.24 -48.28
C GLY A 253 -13.00 40.71 -47.15
N PRO A 254 -12.67 39.57 -46.52
CA PRO A 254 -13.42 39.07 -45.39
C PRO A 254 -13.12 39.99 -44.20
N GLY A 255 -14.06 40.90 -43.90
CA GLY A 255 -14.39 41.15 -42.50
C GLY A 255 -14.81 39.83 -41.83
N PRO A 256 -15.03 39.80 -40.49
CA PRO A 256 -15.41 38.58 -39.80
C PRO A 256 -16.53 37.87 -40.58
N ILE A 257 -16.22 36.68 -41.08
CA ILE A 257 -17.27 35.80 -41.57
C ILE A 257 -17.99 35.42 -40.28
N ASP A 258 -19.24 35.87 -40.11
CA ASP A 258 -20.14 35.31 -39.10
C ASP A 258 -20.35 33.83 -39.45
N VAL A 259 -19.41 33.00 -39.01
CA VAL A 259 -19.53 31.54 -39.11
C VAL A 259 -20.49 31.11 -38.02
N ASN A 260 -21.47 30.31 -38.42
CA ASN A 260 -22.48 29.80 -37.53
C ASN A 260 -22.17 28.34 -37.20
N PRO A 261 -22.60 27.84 -36.03
CA PRO A 261 -22.47 26.42 -35.71
C PRO A 261 -23.06 25.53 -36.80
N VAL A 262 -22.35 24.45 -37.14
CA VAL A 262 -22.75 23.52 -38.20
C VAL A 262 -24.01 22.74 -37.77
N LYS A 263 -25.16 23.06 -38.36
CA LYS A 263 -26.47 22.44 -37.98
C LYS A 263 -26.92 21.31 -38.91
N ALA A 264 -26.25 21.09 -40.04
CA ALA A 264 -26.62 20.09 -41.04
C ALA A 264 -25.37 19.51 -41.72
N GLY A 265 -25.49 18.30 -42.29
CA GLY A 265 -24.37 17.62 -42.97
C GLY A 265 -23.43 16.84 -42.04
N LEU A 266 -23.76 16.78 -40.74
CA LEU A 266 -22.96 16.07 -39.74
C LEU A 266 -23.01 14.54 -39.93
N PRO A 267 -21.97 13.80 -39.50
CA PRO A 267 -21.97 12.34 -39.50
C PRO A 267 -23.12 11.79 -38.67
N MET A 268 -23.98 10.94 -39.24
CA MET A 268 -25.05 10.28 -38.49
C MET A 268 -24.45 9.43 -37.35
N PRO A 269 -25.01 9.44 -36.12
CA PRO A 269 -26.27 10.06 -35.70
C PRO A 269 -26.12 11.46 -35.04
N TRP A 270 -25.04 12.19 -35.30
CA TRP A 270 -24.73 13.44 -34.60
C TRP A 270 -25.59 14.62 -35.07
N SER A 271 -25.91 15.49 -34.11
CA SER A 271 -26.65 16.74 -34.30
C SER A 271 -26.05 17.83 -33.41
N TYR A 272 -26.13 19.09 -33.86
CA TYR A 272 -25.78 20.23 -33.01
C TYR A 272 -26.81 20.39 -31.88
N ALA A 273 -26.33 20.52 -30.65
CA ALA A 273 -27.17 20.71 -29.48
C ALA A 273 -27.44 22.20 -29.21
N ALA A 274 -26.41 22.94 -28.79
CA ALA A 274 -26.46 24.37 -28.51
C ALA A 274 -25.04 24.91 -28.30
N CYS A 275 -24.93 26.24 -28.26
CA CYS A 275 -23.74 26.94 -27.77
C CYS A 275 -23.82 26.98 -26.25
N TYR A 276 -22.87 26.37 -25.54
CA TYR A 276 -22.83 26.35 -24.08
C TYR A 276 -21.81 27.33 -23.52
N VAL A 277 -22.13 27.94 -22.38
CA VAL A 277 -21.17 28.74 -21.62
C VAL A 277 -20.19 27.81 -20.93
N ASP A 278 -18.90 27.94 -21.28
CA ASP A 278 -17.81 27.21 -20.62
C ASP A 278 -17.11 28.08 -19.57
N ASN A 279 -16.37 27.46 -18.64
CA ASN A 279 -15.56 28.12 -17.61
C ASN A 279 -16.33 29.08 -16.68
N ALA A 280 -17.66 28.97 -16.59
CA ALA A 280 -18.45 29.75 -15.64
C ALA A 280 -18.21 29.32 -14.18
N PHE A 281 -18.12 28.01 -13.97
CA PHE A 281 -17.80 27.37 -12.68
C PHE A 281 -16.71 26.29 -12.80
N GLY A 282 -16.14 26.13 -13.99
CA GLY A 282 -15.23 25.06 -14.37
C GLY A 282 -15.43 24.65 -15.83
N ARG A 283 -14.63 23.71 -16.30
CA ARG A 283 -14.73 23.15 -17.66
C ARG A 283 -15.95 22.24 -17.73
N ILE A 284 -16.90 22.54 -18.61
CA ILE A 284 -18.16 21.80 -18.67
C ILE A 284 -18.07 20.43 -19.37
N MET A 285 -16.87 20.05 -19.86
CA MET A 285 -16.57 18.73 -20.44
C MET A 285 -15.24 18.20 -19.89
N SER A 286 -15.24 16.94 -19.48
CA SER A 286 -14.15 16.34 -18.71
C SER A 286 -12.91 15.94 -19.53
N THR A 287 -13.05 15.74 -20.85
CA THR A 287 -11.98 15.18 -21.67
C THR A 287 -11.62 16.14 -22.81
N GLN A 288 -10.47 16.81 -22.73
CA GLN A 288 -9.91 17.58 -23.83
C GLN A 288 -8.99 16.68 -24.67
N LEU A 289 -9.16 16.69 -25.99
CA LEU A 289 -8.20 16.10 -26.93
C LEU A 289 -7.07 17.10 -27.21
N PRO A 290 -5.88 16.64 -27.65
CA PRO A 290 -4.80 17.54 -28.05
C PRO A 290 -5.28 18.59 -29.08
N ASP A 291 -4.89 19.85 -28.86
CA ASP A 291 -5.26 20.96 -29.73
C ASP A 291 -4.80 20.69 -31.17
N ASN A 292 -5.69 20.96 -32.13
CA ASN A 292 -5.46 20.65 -33.54
C ASN A 292 -5.76 21.87 -34.41
N GLN A 293 -4.70 22.44 -35.01
CA GLN A 293 -4.79 23.58 -35.91
C GLN A 293 -5.60 23.31 -37.19
N GLN A 294 -5.89 22.04 -37.49
CA GLN A 294 -6.68 21.61 -38.64
C GLN A 294 -8.00 20.95 -38.20
N VAL A 295 -8.48 21.22 -36.99
CA VAL A 295 -9.75 20.67 -36.51
C VAL A 295 -10.91 21.19 -37.37
N THR A 296 -11.81 20.29 -37.73
CA THR A 296 -13.17 20.58 -38.22
C THR A 296 -14.20 19.98 -37.28
N VAL A 297 -15.46 20.39 -37.41
CA VAL A 297 -16.56 19.82 -36.62
C VAL A 297 -16.63 18.29 -36.77
N GLU A 298 -16.52 17.78 -38.00
CA GLU A 298 -16.58 16.35 -38.29
C GLU A 298 -15.40 15.59 -37.71
N SER A 299 -14.20 16.18 -37.73
CA SER A 299 -13.00 15.54 -37.18
C SER A 299 -13.11 15.37 -35.67
N CYS A 300 -13.59 16.38 -34.94
CA CYS A 300 -13.81 16.31 -33.49
C CYS A 300 -14.90 15.29 -33.14
N ILE A 301 -16.04 15.33 -33.84
CA ILE A 301 -17.12 14.34 -33.71
C ILE A 301 -16.58 12.91 -33.92
N THR A 302 -15.80 12.70 -34.97
CA THR A 302 -15.23 11.39 -35.30
C THR A 302 -14.29 10.91 -34.20
N SER A 303 -13.44 11.79 -33.68
CA SER A 303 -12.53 11.48 -32.57
C SER A 303 -13.29 11.14 -31.28
N CYS A 304 -14.31 11.91 -30.91
CA CYS A 304 -15.12 11.60 -29.72
C CYS A 304 -15.92 10.30 -29.89
N GLN A 305 -16.48 10.06 -31.09
CA GLN A 305 -17.20 8.83 -31.41
C GLN A 305 -16.28 7.60 -31.34
N SER A 306 -15.03 7.71 -31.81
CA SER A 306 -14.05 6.62 -31.75
C SER A 306 -13.70 6.19 -30.32
N GLN A 307 -13.92 7.09 -29.35
CA GLN A 307 -13.74 6.87 -27.92
C GLN A 307 -15.07 6.57 -27.19
N ASN A 308 -16.15 6.30 -27.94
CA ASN A 308 -17.50 5.99 -27.44
C ASN A 308 -18.16 7.11 -26.61
N PHE A 309 -17.78 8.37 -26.84
CA PHE A 309 -18.46 9.52 -26.23
C PHE A 309 -19.73 9.90 -27.00
N SER A 310 -20.76 10.33 -26.27
CA SER A 310 -22.03 10.77 -26.85
C SER A 310 -22.09 12.26 -27.15
N LEU A 311 -21.17 13.05 -26.59
CA LEU A 311 -21.01 14.49 -26.78
C LEU A 311 -19.62 14.82 -27.36
N ALA A 312 -19.60 15.84 -28.21
CA ALA A 312 -18.40 16.45 -28.76
C ALA A 312 -18.56 17.97 -28.65
N GLY A 313 -17.53 18.66 -28.18
CA GLY A 313 -17.53 20.09 -27.94
C GLY A 313 -16.34 20.73 -28.62
N LEU A 314 -16.55 21.84 -29.34
CA LEU A 314 -15.47 22.59 -29.97
C LEU A 314 -15.37 23.97 -29.34
N GLU A 315 -14.15 24.40 -29.07
CA GLU A 315 -13.84 25.72 -28.52
C GLU A 315 -12.60 26.31 -29.18
N PHE A 316 -12.54 27.64 -29.21
CA PHE A 316 -11.36 28.41 -29.57
C PHE A 316 -10.78 28.10 -30.96
N GLY A 317 -11.61 27.60 -31.89
CA GLY A 317 -11.21 27.32 -33.27
C GLY A 317 -10.34 26.07 -33.47
N VAL A 318 -9.64 25.60 -32.43
CA VAL A 318 -8.62 24.55 -32.51
C VAL A 318 -8.79 23.44 -31.45
N GLN A 319 -9.69 23.61 -30.48
CA GLN A 319 -9.84 22.68 -29.36
C GLN A 319 -11.05 21.75 -29.55
N CYS A 320 -10.90 20.51 -29.10
CA CYS A 320 -11.94 19.49 -29.16
C CYS A 320 -12.07 18.80 -27.79
N PHE A 321 -13.30 18.70 -27.31
CA PHE A 321 -13.66 18.10 -26.03
C PHE A 321 -14.67 16.97 -26.24
N CYS A 322 -14.56 15.92 -25.45
CA CYS A 322 -15.44 14.76 -25.51
C CYS A 322 -16.04 14.46 -24.13
N GLY A 323 -17.24 13.89 -24.11
CA GLY A 323 -17.94 13.55 -22.86
C GLY A 323 -19.25 12.82 -23.09
N ASN A 324 -19.89 12.40 -22.01
CA ASN A 324 -21.24 11.79 -22.07
C ASN A 324 -22.32 12.66 -21.41
N THR A 325 -21.90 13.65 -20.63
CA THR A 325 -22.72 14.64 -19.95
C THR A 325 -21.95 15.96 -19.93
N LEU A 326 -22.66 17.06 -19.73
CA LEU A 326 -22.04 18.33 -19.37
C LEU A 326 -21.98 18.45 -17.84
N ILE A 327 -20.93 19.05 -17.30
CA ILE A 327 -20.70 19.22 -15.86
C ILE A 327 -20.69 20.71 -15.48
N ASP A 328 -20.42 21.03 -14.22
CA ASP A 328 -20.24 22.39 -13.70
C ASP A 328 -21.40 23.37 -13.98
N GLY A 329 -22.64 22.85 -13.98
CA GLY A 329 -23.83 23.69 -14.15
C GLY A 329 -23.98 24.28 -15.54
N ALA A 330 -23.50 23.59 -16.57
CA ALA A 330 -23.56 24.02 -17.96
C ALA A 330 -24.96 24.55 -18.36
N VAL A 331 -24.98 25.77 -18.90
CA VAL A 331 -26.18 26.40 -19.46
C VAL A 331 -25.94 26.82 -20.91
N PRO A 332 -26.97 26.78 -21.76
CA PRO A 332 -26.89 27.40 -23.08
C PRO A 332 -26.57 28.90 -22.97
N GLY A 333 -25.63 29.36 -23.79
CA GLY A 333 -25.33 30.78 -24.02
C GLY A 333 -26.03 31.31 -25.27
N GLU A 334 -25.68 32.53 -25.66
CA GLU A 334 -26.16 33.13 -26.91
C GLU A 334 -25.49 32.46 -28.13
N GLU A 335 -26.29 32.04 -29.11
CA GLU A 335 -25.82 31.23 -30.25
C GLU A 335 -24.78 31.94 -31.13
N ASP A 336 -24.84 33.27 -31.21
CA ASP A 336 -23.92 34.11 -31.98
C ASP A 336 -22.54 34.27 -31.31
N THR A 337 -22.37 33.74 -30.08
CA THR A 337 -21.07 33.75 -29.39
C THR A 337 -20.22 32.50 -29.65
N CYS A 338 -20.80 31.47 -30.30
CA CYS A 338 -20.06 30.35 -30.87
C CYS A 338 -19.76 30.62 -32.36
N ASN A 339 -18.97 31.68 -32.62
CA ASN A 339 -18.71 32.23 -33.95
C ASN A 339 -17.23 32.22 -34.37
N MET A 340 -16.39 31.45 -33.68
CA MET A 340 -14.98 31.33 -34.02
C MET A 340 -14.79 30.26 -35.11
N ALA A 341 -14.14 30.63 -36.21
CA ALA A 341 -13.90 29.73 -37.32
C ALA A 341 -12.99 28.56 -36.93
N CYS A 342 -13.31 27.37 -37.44
CA CYS A 342 -12.48 26.17 -37.27
C CYS A 342 -11.15 26.32 -38.02
N GLY A 343 -10.05 25.91 -37.38
CA GLY A 343 -8.71 25.96 -37.98
C GLY A 343 -8.58 25.13 -39.27
N GLY A 344 -9.30 24.00 -39.35
CA GLY A 344 -9.35 23.14 -40.54
C GLY A 344 -10.43 23.52 -41.56
N ASN A 345 -11.41 24.34 -41.18
CA ASN A 345 -12.45 24.81 -42.08
C ASN A 345 -13.00 26.19 -41.66
N SER A 346 -12.51 27.24 -42.32
CA SER A 346 -12.90 28.62 -42.03
C SER A 346 -14.38 28.98 -42.28
N THR A 347 -15.19 28.04 -42.79
CA THR A 347 -16.64 28.22 -43.02
C THR A 347 -17.51 27.62 -41.92
N GLU A 348 -16.92 26.92 -40.96
CA GLU A 348 -17.60 26.26 -39.83
C GLU A 348 -17.22 26.96 -38.52
N ALA A 349 -18.15 27.02 -37.56
CA ALA A 349 -17.86 27.54 -36.23
C ALA A 349 -17.44 26.44 -35.25
N CYS A 350 -16.28 26.62 -34.62
CA CYS A 350 -15.66 25.79 -33.60
C CYS A 350 -15.63 26.52 -32.25
N GLY A 351 -16.83 26.87 -31.75
CA GLY A 351 -17.03 27.53 -30.47
C GLY A 351 -16.64 29.02 -30.49
N GLY A 352 -16.17 29.51 -29.35
CA GLY A 352 -15.71 30.88 -29.12
C GLY A 352 -15.06 31.00 -27.73
N PRO A 353 -14.59 32.19 -27.33
CA PRO A 353 -13.98 32.36 -26.00
C PRO A 353 -14.97 32.02 -24.87
N ASN A 354 -14.66 30.98 -24.06
CA ASN A 354 -15.56 30.44 -23.04
C ASN A 354 -16.91 29.99 -23.60
N ARG A 355 -16.92 29.47 -24.83
CA ARG A 355 -18.12 29.07 -25.58
C ARG A 355 -17.88 27.77 -26.33
N LEU A 356 -18.54 26.72 -25.88
CA LEU A 356 -18.45 25.39 -26.46
C LEU A 356 -19.60 25.16 -27.46
N SER A 357 -19.26 24.96 -28.74
CA SER A 357 -20.19 24.41 -29.72
C SER A 357 -20.38 22.91 -29.43
N VAL A 358 -21.50 22.53 -28.80
CA VAL A 358 -21.74 21.14 -28.38
C VAL A 358 -22.61 20.39 -29.40
N TYR A 359 -22.19 19.17 -29.71
CA TYR A 359 -22.82 18.21 -30.60
C TYR A 359 -23.17 16.94 -29.82
N THR A 360 -24.27 16.28 -30.17
CA THR A 360 -24.76 15.06 -29.52
C THR A 360 -25.15 13.99 -30.53
N SER A 361 -24.78 12.74 -30.25
CA SER A 361 -25.17 11.54 -31.04
C SER A 361 -26.52 10.96 -30.64
N THR A 362 -27.09 11.40 -29.52
CA THR A 362 -28.35 10.85 -28.96
C THR A 362 -29.53 11.81 -29.07
N GLY A 363 -29.26 13.08 -29.38
CA GLY A 363 -30.24 14.17 -29.35
C GLY A 363 -30.54 14.69 -27.94
N ASN A 364 -30.11 14.00 -26.90
CA ASN A 364 -30.21 14.44 -25.51
C ASN A 364 -28.85 14.99 -25.03
N VAL A 365 -28.90 16.07 -24.25
CA VAL A 365 -27.76 16.61 -23.51
C VAL A 365 -28.17 16.72 -22.05
N THR A 366 -27.48 15.98 -21.18
CA THR A 366 -27.68 16.05 -19.75
C THR A 366 -26.62 16.98 -19.16
N ALA A 367 -27.04 18.08 -18.55
CA ALA A 367 -26.17 18.98 -17.80
C ALA A 367 -26.34 18.73 -16.30
N LEU A 368 -25.24 18.41 -15.63
CA LEU A 368 -25.18 18.22 -14.19
C LEU A 368 -25.05 19.59 -13.48
N PRO A 369 -25.58 19.73 -12.25
CA PRO A 369 -25.46 20.97 -11.49
C PRO A 369 -23.99 21.28 -11.15
N VAL A 370 -23.73 22.50 -10.67
CA VAL A 370 -22.44 22.85 -10.09
C VAL A 370 -22.15 21.92 -8.90
N PRO A 371 -20.98 21.26 -8.85
CA PRO A 371 -20.64 20.34 -7.79
C PRO A 371 -20.69 21.02 -6.40
N THR A 372 -21.15 20.28 -5.39
CA THR A 372 -21.19 20.76 -4.01
C THR A 372 -20.58 19.75 -3.05
N PRO A 373 -20.11 20.15 -1.85
CA PRO A 373 -19.59 19.17 -0.89
C PRO A 373 -20.71 18.21 -0.46
N GLN A 374 -20.47 16.90 -0.49
CA GLN A 374 -21.41 15.94 0.09
C GLN A 374 -21.33 16.07 1.61
N ASN A 375 -22.29 16.76 2.22
CA ASN A 375 -22.31 17.05 3.66
C ASN A 375 -23.51 16.42 4.39
N THR A 376 -24.40 15.76 3.66
CA THR A 376 -25.57 15.03 4.17
C THR A 376 -25.67 13.69 3.46
N SER A 377 -26.50 12.78 3.98
CA SER A 377 -26.68 11.43 3.43
C SER A 377 -25.37 10.63 3.36
N LEU A 378 -24.43 10.91 4.26
CA LEU A 378 -23.17 10.18 4.37
C LEU A 378 -23.41 8.78 4.93
N PRO A 379 -22.61 7.77 4.53
CA PRO A 379 -22.71 6.44 5.11
C PRO A 379 -22.34 6.44 6.60
N GLY A 380 -22.92 5.53 7.38
CA GLY A 380 -22.55 5.34 8.78
C GLY A 380 -22.72 6.59 9.65
N GLN A 381 -21.67 6.93 10.41
CA GLN A 381 -21.65 8.10 11.33
C GLN A 381 -20.65 9.16 10.87
N TRP A 382 -20.31 9.20 9.58
CA TRP A 382 -19.41 10.20 9.03
C TRP A 382 -20.00 11.62 9.10
N GLU A 383 -19.16 12.58 9.46
CA GLU A 383 -19.47 14.00 9.47
C GLU A 383 -18.50 14.77 8.58
N TYR A 384 -19.04 15.60 7.71
CA TYR A 384 -18.26 16.56 6.94
C TYR A 384 -17.69 17.66 7.85
N LYS A 385 -16.38 17.90 7.78
CA LYS A 385 -15.70 18.90 8.62
C LYS A 385 -15.28 20.16 7.88
N GLY A 386 -15.02 20.09 6.58
CA GLY A 386 -14.66 21.25 5.79
C GLY A 386 -13.56 20.99 4.75
N CYS A 387 -13.00 22.07 4.23
CA CYS A 387 -11.85 22.05 3.34
C CYS A 387 -10.57 22.21 4.17
N LEU A 388 -9.82 21.13 4.35
CA LEU A 388 -8.60 21.08 5.14
C LEU A 388 -7.38 21.38 4.25
N GLN A 389 -6.46 22.19 4.76
CA GLN A 389 -5.19 22.44 4.08
C GLN A 389 -4.21 21.29 4.29
N GLU A 390 -3.56 20.85 3.21
CA GLU A 390 -2.39 19.97 3.27
C GLU A 390 -1.12 20.76 3.64
N PRO A 391 -0.19 20.17 4.42
CA PRO A 391 1.11 20.78 4.71
C PRO A 391 2.06 20.75 3.50
N ASP A 392 2.95 21.74 3.39
CA ASP A 392 3.92 21.81 2.29
C ASP A 392 4.88 20.61 2.31
N GLY A 393 4.92 19.83 1.22
CA GLY A 393 5.87 18.73 1.02
C GLY A 393 5.63 17.48 1.89
N SER A 394 4.49 17.40 2.58
CA SER A 394 4.08 16.21 3.34
C SER A 394 2.57 15.99 3.20
N ARG A 395 2.04 14.94 3.83
CA ARG A 395 0.60 14.62 3.78
C ARG A 395 -0.01 14.63 5.17
N VAL A 396 -1.26 15.07 5.29
CA VAL A 396 -1.99 14.94 6.56
C VAL A 396 -2.18 13.48 6.89
N PHE A 397 -2.76 12.72 5.96
CA PHE A 397 -3.04 11.30 6.14
C PHE A 397 -1.98 10.40 5.50
N PRO A 398 -1.65 9.25 6.13
CA PRO A 398 -0.59 8.37 5.65
C PRO A 398 -1.03 7.40 4.54
N TYR A 399 -2.33 7.17 4.34
CA TYR A 399 -2.83 6.13 3.44
C TYR A 399 -3.61 6.69 2.26
N GLN A 400 -3.03 6.61 1.06
CA GLN A 400 -3.64 7.04 -0.19
C GLN A 400 -4.24 5.86 -0.97
N LEU A 401 -5.41 6.07 -1.54
CA LEU A 401 -6.04 5.24 -2.54
C LEU A 401 -6.34 6.09 -3.77
N ILE A 402 -6.07 5.55 -4.96
CA ILE A 402 -6.36 6.23 -6.23
C ILE A 402 -7.52 5.52 -6.93
N TYR A 403 -8.60 6.25 -7.15
CA TYR A 403 -9.82 5.84 -7.83
C TYR A 403 -9.95 6.63 -9.15
N THR A 404 -9.09 6.32 -10.12
CA THR A 404 -8.83 7.12 -11.33
C THR A 404 -10.08 7.57 -12.10
N ASN A 405 -11.20 6.84 -12.05
CA ASN A 405 -12.42 7.19 -12.78
C ASN A 405 -13.73 6.89 -12.02
N ASN A 406 -13.64 6.60 -10.72
CA ASN A 406 -14.79 6.13 -9.95
C ASN A 406 -14.75 6.55 -8.49
N ASN A 407 -13.98 7.58 -8.14
CA ASN A 407 -13.94 8.10 -6.78
C ASN A 407 -15.29 8.72 -6.44
N THR A 408 -15.83 8.35 -5.30
CA THR A 408 -16.98 9.03 -4.69
C THR A 408 -16.68 9.20 -3.21
N ILE A 409 -17.26 10.22 -2.58
CA ILE A 409 -17.13 10.40 -1.13
C ILE A 409 -17.61 9.12 -0.42
N GLU A 410 -18.75 8.55 -0.81
CA GLU A 410 -19.24 7.31 -0.21
C GLU A 410 -18.27 6.13 -0.34
N ALA A 411 -17.64 5.94 -1.51
CA ALA A 411 -16.67 4.87 -1.72
C ALA A 411 -15.45 5.06 -0.81
N CYS A 412 -14.93 6.28 -0.73
CA CYS A 412 -13.81 6.62 0.13
C CYS A 412 -14.13 6.38 1.62
N LEU A 413 -15.26 6.91 2.08
CA LEU A 413 -15.70 6.81 3.47
C LEU A 413 -15.99 5.37 3.89
N ASN A 414 -16.62 4.57 3.02
CA ASN A 414 -16.86 3.15 3.29
C ASN A 414 -15.56 2.37 3.36
N GLN A 415 -14.60 2.66 2.48
CA GLN A 415 -13.30 1.99 2.47
C GLN A 415 -12.47 2.32 3.72
N CYS A 416 -12.39 3.59 4.12
CA CYS A 416 -11.70 3.97 5.36
C CYS A 416 -12.37 3.34 6.59
N ALA A 417 -13.70 3.36 6.67
CA ALA A 417 -14.45 2.75 7.77
C ALA A 417 -14.29 1.23 7.84
N ALA A 418 -14.26 0.53 6.69
CA ALA A 418 -14.07 -0.91 6.62
C ALA A 418 -12.72 -1.38 7.20
N PHE A 419 -11.72 -0.48 7.24
CA PHE A 419 -10.41 -0.72 7.84
C PHE A 419 -10.21 -0.02 9.18
N GLY A 420 -11.27 0.56 9.76
CA GLY A 420 -11.25 1.17 11.09
C GLY A 420 -10.50 2.51 11.15
N TYR A 421 -10.44 3.28 10.07
CA TYR A 421 -9.90 4.64 10.07
C TYR A 421 -11.00 5.67 10.36
N PRO A 422 -10.92 6.40 11.49
CA PRO A 422 -11.97 7.34 11.91
C PRO A 422 -11.90 8.70 11.21
N ALA A 423 -10.89 8.94 10.37
CA ALA A 423 -10.78 10.13 9.55
C ALA A 423 -10.50 9.77 8.09
N ALA A 424 -11.10 10.52 7.17
CA ALA A 424 -10.97 10.31 5.74
C ALA A 424 -10.99 11.65 5.01
N GLY A 425 -10.34 11.72 3.85
CA GLY A 425 -10.38 12.89 3.00
C GLY A 425 -10.31 12.54 1.51
N ALA A 426 -10.90 13.38 0.67
CA ALA A 426 -10.76 13.27 -0.78
C ALA A 426 -9.96 14.45 -1.33
N GLU A 427 -9.07 14.18 -2.28
CA GLU A 427 -8.21 15.17 -2.96
C GLU A 427 -8.18 14.93 -4.47
N PHE A 428 -7.88 15.97 -5.26
CA PHE A 428 -7.66 15.91 -6.71
C PHE A 428 -8.75 15.21 -7.55
N GLY A 429 -9.94 15.00 -7.02
CA GLY A 429 -11.04 14.33 -7.72
C GLY A 429 -10.95 12.81 -7.70
N ASP A 430 -9.77 12.20 -7.71
CA ASP A 430 -9.56 10.76 -7.79
C ASP A 430 -8.86 10.15 -6.57
N GLU A 431 -8.37 10.95 -5.64
CA GLU A 431 -7.68 10.46 -4.44
C GLU A 431 -8.64 10.31 -3.26
N CYS A 432 -8.46 9.23 -2.53
CA CYS A 432 -9.06 8.98 -1.24
C CYS A 432 -7.95 8.74 -0.22
N TRP A 433 -8.06 9.38 0.93
CA TRP A 433 -7.07 9.35 1.99
C TRP A 433 -7.71 8.86 3.28
N CYS A 434 -7.08 7.92 3.97
CA CYS A 434 -7.53 7.41 5.26
C CYS A 434 -6.49 7.65 6.36
N GLY A 435 -6.95 7.96 7.57
CA GLY A 435 -6.08 8.14 8.72
C GLY A 435 -6.84 8.25 10.03
N ASP A 436 -6.14 8.69 11.07
CA ASP A 436 -6.71 8.93 12.39
C ASP A 436 -6.98 10.41 12.61
N ILE A 437 -7.91 10.75 13.50
CA ILE A 437 -8.23 12.15 13.84
C ILE A 437 -6.98 12.88 14.38
N THR A 438 -6.07 12.16 15.05
CA THR A 438 -4.79 12.70 15.53
C THR A 438 -3.86 13.12 14.39
N ASP A 439 -3.98 12.54 13.19
CA ASP A 439 -3.17 12.95 12.04
C ASP A 439 -3.54 14.37 11.61
N VAL A 440 -4.83 14.72 11.64
CA VAL A 440 -5.30 16.09 11.40
C VAL A 440 -4.70 17.04 12.43
N GLN A 441 -4.71 16.67 13.70
CA GLN A 441 -4.21 17.49 14.81
C GLN A 441 -2.69 17.70 14.73
N ASN A 442 -1.94 16.69 14.31
CA ASN A 442 -0.48 16.71 14.31
C ASN A 442 0.11 17.28 13.02
N ASN A 443 -0.56 17.07 11.88
CA ASN A 443 0.03 17.31 10.56
C ASN A 443 -0.65 18.44 9.76
N SER A 444 -1.87 18.88 10.12
CA SER A 444 -2.58 19.88 9.33
C SER A 444 -2.25 21.34 9.72
N PRO A 445 -2.04 22.24 8.75
CA PRO A 445 -2.01 23.69 8.96
C PRO A 445 -3.37 24.32 9.35
N GLY A 446 -4.47 23.57 9.29
CA GLY A 446 -5.83 24.03 9.60
C GLY A 446 -6.77 24.07 8.38
N PHE A 447 -7.98 24.60 8.58
CA PHE A 447 -8.99 24.72 7.51
C PHE A 447 -8.69 25.90 6.58
N ALA A 448 -8.85 25.67 5.28
CA ALA A 448 -8.75 26.67 4.23
C ALA A 448 -10.12 27.28 3.90
N ASP A 449 -10.14 28.25 2.98
CA ASP A 449 -11.38 28.73 2.38
C ASP A 449 -12.11 27.56 1.69
N PRO A 450 -13.40 27.29 1.99
CA PRO A 450 -14.16 26.21 1.36
C PRO A 450 -14.16 26.26 -0.17
N THR A 451 -14.01 27.43 -0.79
CA THR A 451 -13.97 27.55 -2.26
C THR A 451 -12.72 26.97 -2.91
N LEU A 452 -11.71 26.61 -2.11
CA LEU A 452 -10.47 25.99 -2.61
C LEU A 452 -10.59 24.47 -2.76
N CYS A 453 -11.60 23.85 -2.15
CA CYS A 453 -11.98 22.47 -2.47
C CYS A 453 -12.98 22.49 -3.62
N ASN A 454 -12.49 22.66 -4.85
CA ASN A 454 -13.29 22.96 -6.04
C ASN A 454 -13.19 21.89 -7.14
N ILE A 455 -12.57 20.73 -6.86
CA ILE A 455 -12.41 19.66 -7.85
C ILE A 455 -13.56 18.64 -7.68
N PRO A 456 -14.33 18.32 -8.74
CA PRO A 456 -15.36 17.29 -8.70
C PRO A 456 -14.78 15.88 -8.52
N CYS A 457 -15.54 14.98 -7.89
CA CYS A 457 -15.18 13.57 -7.80
C CYS A 457 -15.23 12.88 -9.17
N SER A 458 -14.25 12.04 -9.49
CA SER A 458 -14.15 11.35 -10.79
C SER A 458 -15.29 10.37 -11.06
N GLY A 459 -15.86 9.76 -10.01
CA GLY A 459 -17.01 8.86 -10.08
C GLY A 459 -18.36 9.48 -9.72
N ASP A 460 -18.35 10.73 -9.24
CA ASP A 460 -19.55 11.46 -8.82
C ASP A 460 -19.40 12.97 -9.06
N PRO A 461 -19.52 13.42 -10.32
CA PRO A 461 -19.20 14.80 -10.70
C PRO A 461 -20.18 15.86 -10.15
N ILE A 462 -21.21 15.47 -9.38
CA ILE A 462 -22.06 16.44 -8.65
C ILE A 462 -21.57 16.72 -7.23
N HIS A 463 -20.59 15.94 -6.75
CA HIS A 463 -19.94 16.15 -5.47
C HIS A 463 -18.46 16.50 -5.63
N LEU A 464 -17.93 17.25 -4.66
CA LEU A 464 -16.53 17.68 -4.63
C LEU A 464 -15.64 16.62 -3.97
N CYS A 465 -14.41 16.50 -4.43
CA CYS A 465 -13.37 15.62 -3.92
C CYS A 465 -12.06 16.41 -3.73
N GLY A 466 -12.14 17.46 -2.92
CA GLY A 466 -11.00 18.29 -2.54
C GLY A 466 -10.61 19.34 -3.58
N GLY A 467 -9.33 19.71 -3.57
CA GLY A 467 -8.70 20.72 -4.43
C GLY A 467 -7.17 20.58 -4.39
N GLU A 468 -6.45 21.48 -5.06
CA GLU A 468 -4.98 21.44 -5.07
C GLU A 468 -4.40 21.65 -3.65
N ALA A 469 -3.77 20.61 -3.07
CA ALA A 469 -3.29 20.63 -1.68
C ALA A 469 -4.43 20.90 -0.67
N ARG A 470 -5.65 20.44 -0.98
CA ARG A 470 -6.86 20.67 -0.17
C ARG A 470 -7.67 19.39 -0.03
N LEU A 471 -7.67 18.81 1.17
CA LEU A 471 -8.51 17.66 1.49
C LEU A 471 -9.94 18.11 1.81
N GLN A 472 -10.92 17.47 1.17
CA GLN A 472 -12.28 17.51 1.68
C GLN A 472 -12.41 16.54 2.86
N LEU A 473 -12.41 17.04 4.10
CA LEU A 473 -12.26 16.25 5.33
C LEU A 473 -13.59 15.75 5.88
N TYR A 474 -13.55 14.48 6.32
CA TYR A 474 -14.62 13.79 7.03
C TYR A 474 -14.06 13.11 8.28
N GLU A 475 -14.81 13.15 9.38
CA GLU A 475 -14.47 12.44 10.61
C GLU A 475 -15.67 11.63 11.10
N TRP A 476 -15.41 10.49 11.71
CA TRP A 476 -16.43 9.62 12.27
C TRP A 476 -16.93 10.18 13.62
N ASN A 477 -18.24 10.39 13.74
CA ASN A 477 -18.87 10.79 15.00
C ASN A 477 -19.19 9.57 15.87
N GLY A 478 -18.16 9.05 16.52
CA GLY A 478 -18.23 7.90 17.41
C GLY A 478 -16.85 7.34 17.72
N VAL A 479 -16.80 6.19 18.36
CA VAL A 479 -15.55 5.46 18.63
C VAL A 479 -15.49 4.24 17.73
N MET A 480 -14.54 4.21 16.78
CA MET A 480 -14.28 3.02 15.95
C MET A 480 -13.37 2.03 16.67
N ASN A 481 -12.32 2.53 17.32
CA ASN A 481 -11.34 1.75 18.07
C ASN A 481 -11.20 2.34 19.46
N ASP A 482 -11.55 1.56 20.47
CA ASP A 482 -11.51 1.91 21.89
C ASP A 482 -10.36 1.14 22.56
N TRP A 483 -9.14 1.61 22.33
CA TRP A 483 -7.97 1.05 23.00
C TRP A 483 -7.86 1.60 24.41
N HIS A 484 -7.64 0.71 25.38
CA HIS A 484 -7.54 1.10 26.77
C HIS A 484 -6.18 0.76 27.37
N THR A 485 -5.65 1.65 28.21
CA THR A 485 -4.46 1.37 29.03
C THR A 485 -4.92 1.06 30.45
N PRO A 486 -4.92 -0.22 30.89
CA PRO A 486 -5.30 -0.56 32.25
C PRO A 486 -4.32 0.03 33.26
N ALA A 487 -4.80 0.29 34.48
CA ALA A 487 -3.95 0.83 35.56
C ALA A 487 -2.78 -0.10 35.91
N ASN A 488 -3.01 -1.42 35.81
CA ASN A 488 -1.96 -2.42 35.84
C ASN A 488 -1.72 -2.95 34.44
N THR A 489 -0.56 -2.62 33.88
CA THR A 489 -0.14 -3.08 32.56
C THR A 489 0.67 -4.37 32.60
N GLY A 490 1.01 -4.92 33.77
CA GLY A 490 2.02 -5.95 33.88
C GLY A 490 3.44 -5.41 33.62
N ARG A 491 4.43 -6.29 33.45
CA ARG A 491 5.80 -5.84 33.19
C ARG A 491 6.68 -6.89 32.52
N TYR A 492 7.71 -6.42 31.83
CA TYR A 492 8.85 -7.22 31.43
C TYR A 492 9.85 -7.34 32.58
N GLU A 493 10.44 -8.52 32.73
CA GLU A 493 11.58 -8.77 33.59
C GLU A 493 12.65 -9.56 32.83
N PHE A 494 13.91 -9.18 33.00
CA PHE A 494 15.02 -10.04 32.60
C PHE A 494 14.98 -11.32 33.43
N PHE A 495 14.98 -12.47 32.75
CA PHE A 495 14.77 -13.76 33.40
C PHE A 495 16.10 -14.49 33.62
N VAL A 496 16.84 -14.72 32.55
CA VAL A 496 18.12 -15.45 32.58
C VAL A 496 18.94 -15.09 31.33
N PRO A 497 20.28 -15.05 31.39
CA PRO A 497 21.09 -14.99 30.17
C PRO A 497 20.86 -16.27 29.35
N GLY A 498 20.73 -16.16 28.03
CA GLY A 498 20.67 -17.33 27.15
C GLY A 498 22.05 -17.77 26.68
N VAL A 499 22.09 -19.00 26.17
CA VAL A 499 23.30 -19.63 25.63
C VAL A 499 23.40 -19.53 24.10
N VAL A 500 22.25 -19.38 23.43
CA VAL A 500 22.08 -19.24 21.97
C VAL A 500 20.83 -18.42 21.67
N VAL A 501 20.59 -18.07 20.39
CA VAL A 501 19.31 -17.51 19.90
C VAL A 501 18.38 -18.67 19.52
N PRO A 502 17.38 -19.04 20.35
CA PRO A 502 16.47 -20.12 19.97
C PRO A 502 15.62 -19.72 18.77
N LEU A 503 15.63 -20.56 17.74
CA LEU A 503 14.70 -20.47 16.60
C LEU A 503 13.36 -21.13 16.90
N MET A 504 13.32 -21.91 17.98
CA MET A 504 12.13 -22.59 18.46
C MET A 504 12.21 -22.80 19.97
N VAL A 505 11.07 -22.58 20.64
CA VAL A 505 10.92 -22.86 22.07
C VAL A 505 9.69 -23.72 22.34
N THR A 506 9.85 -24.71 23.23
CA THR A 506 8.75 -25.62 23.60
C THR A 506 8.79 -25.89 25.09
N LEU A 507 7.69 -25.64 25.80
CA LEU A 507 7.53 -26.06 27.18
C LEU A 507 7.24 -27.56 27.24
N GLY A 508 8.11 -28.32 27.90
CA GLY A 508 7.93 -29.75 28.15
C GLY A 508 7.06 -30.04 29.37
N ILE A 509 6.47 -31.23 29.40
CA ILE A 509 5.65 -31.71 30.54
C ILE A 509 6.46 -31.86 31.84
N ASN A 510 7.79 -31.88 31.73
CA ASN A 510 8.73 -31.82 32.85
C ASN A 510 8.89 -30.40 33.46
N ASN A 511 8.12 -29.42 32.97
CA ASN A 511 8.16 -28.00 33.34
C ASN A 511 9.51 -27.31 33.04
N LYS A 512 10.18 -27.76 31.98
CA LYS A 512 11.40 -27.15 31.43
C LYS A 512 11.17 -26.69 30.00
N VAL A 513 11.96 -25.74 29.53
CA VAL A 513 11.79 -25.19 28.17
C VAL A 513 12.95 -25.63 27.31
N THR A 514 12.66 -26.28 26.18
CA THR A 514 13.68 -26.59 25.17
C THR A 514 13.92 -25.37 24.29
N PHE A 515 15.19 -25.09 24.02
CA PHE A 515 15.68 -24.06 23.13
C PHE A 515 16.37 -24.78 21.98
N VAL A 516 15.85 -24.62 20.78
CA VAL A 516 16.36 -25.29 19.57
C VAL A 516 16.87 -24.22 18.60
N GLU A 517 18.07 -24.40 18.08
CA GLU A 517 18.86 -23.41 17.33
C GLU A 517 19.59 -24.08 16.15
N LYS A 518 20.19 -23.27 15.27
CA LYS A 518 20.97 -23.72 14.11
C LYS A 518 22.01 -24.77 14.52
N PHE A 519 22.22 -25.78 13.66
CA PHE A 519 23.30 -26.76 13.86
C PHE A 519 24.22 -26.82 12.64
N GLY A 520 25.52 -26.65 12.88
CA GLY A 520 26.54 -26.58 11.82
C GLY A 520 26.59 -25.23 11.08
N THR A 521 25.54 -24.41 11.17
CA THR A 521 25.42 -23.06 10.60
C THR A 521 25.24 -21.97 11.65
N SER A 522 25.30 -22.33 12.93
CA SER A 522 25.25 -21.38 14.05
C SER A 522 26.44 -20.42 14.02
N GLU A 523 26.18 -19.15 14.36
CA GLU A 523 27.23 -18.15 14.57
C GLU A 523 27.94 -18.34 15.93
N PHE A 524 27.32 -19.09 16.85
CA PHE A 524 27.87 -19.39 18.16
C PHE A 524 28.88 -20.53 18.07
N THR A 525 30.11 -20.25 18.51
CA THR A 525 31.18 -21.26 18.53
C THR A 525 30.81 -22.39 19.49
N ASN A 526 30.82 -23.63 19.00
CA ASN A 526 30.42 -24.84 19.73
C ASN A 526 28.92 -24.94 20.06
N SER A 527 28.04 -24.27 19.30
CA SER A 527 26.61 -24.59 19.42
C SER A 527 26.37 -26.07 19.15
N THR A 528 25.54 -26.67 19.99
CA THR A 528 25.03 -28.04 19.84
C THR A 528 23.63 -28.07 19.20
N GLY A 529 23.09 -26.89 18.87
CA GLY A 529 21.77 -26.68 18.28
C GLY A 529 20.59 -26.96 19.21
N ALA A 530 20.82 -27.41 20.45
CA ALA A 530 19.73 -27.66 21.40
C ALA A 530 20.17 -27.53 22.86
N TYR A 531 19.29 -26.94 23.67
CA TYR A 531 19.50 -26.71 25.10
C TYR A 531 18.18 -26.84 25.86
N GLU A 532 18.24 -27.22 27.12
CA GLU A 532 17.08 -27.27 28.03
C GLU A 532 17.29 -26.25 29.16
N LEU A 533 16.27 -25.44 29.40
CA LEU A 533 16.19 -24.45 30.47
C LEU A 533 15.36 -24.98 31.64
N ASP A 534 16.00 -25.18 32.79
CA ASP A 534 15.33 -25.46 34.06
C ASP A 534 14.92 -24.16 34.76
N LEU A 535 13.62 -23.89 34.71
CA LEU A 535 12.98 -22.68 35.26
C LEU A 535 13.20 -22.51 36.77
N SER A 536 13.42 -23.61 37.51
CA SER A 536 13.61 -23.56 38.96
C SER A 536 15.03 -23.15 39.37
N LEU A 537 15.97 -23.15 38.42
CA LEU A 537 17.39 -22.90 38.64
C LEU A 537 17.89 -21.61 38.01
N VAL A 538 17.02 -20.74 37.48
CA VAL A 538 17.39 -19.52 36.73
C VAL A 538 18.28 -18.53 37.49
N ASN A 539 18.34 -18.63 38.82
CA ASN A 539 19.27 -17.85 39.64
C ASN A 539 20.71 -18.37 39.62
N ASP A 540 20.98 -19.52 38.98
CA ASP A 540 22.26 -20.18 38.86
C ASP A 540 22.50 -20.60 37.40
N PHE A 541 23.15 -19.71 36.63
CA PHE A 541 23.38 -19.87 35.19
C PHE A 541 24.09 -21.18 34.83
N GLU A 542 25.02 -21.66 35.66
CA GLU A 542 25.78 -22.89 35.42
C GLU A 542 24.94 -24.17 35.58
N LYS A 543 23.76 -24.07 36.23
CA LYS A 543 22.87 -25.20 36.48
C LYS A 543 21.55 -25.14 35.74
N THR A 544 21.10 -23.94 35.38
CA THR A 544 19.81 -23.76 34.71
C THR A 544 19.82 -24.29 33.29
N TRP A 545 20.97 -24.30 32.62
CA TRP A 545 21.12 -24.78 31.25
C TRP A 545 21.68 -26.20 31.22
N ARG A 546 21.00 -27.10 30.49
CA ARG A 546 21.52 -28.41 30.09
C ARG A 546 21.72 -28.43 28.58
N THR A 547 22.93 -28.75 28.15
CA THR A 547 23.24 -28.97 26.74
C THR A 547 22.58 -30.25 26.22
N MET A 548 21.97 -30.16 25.04
CA MET A 548 21.45 -31.27 24.23
C MET A 548 22.07 -31.18 22.82
N HIS A 549 21.84 -32.14 21.94
CA HIS A 549 22.49 -32.22 20.63
C HIS A 549 21.52 -32.65 19.54
N VAL A 550 21.33 -31.78 18.55
CA VAL A 550 20.82 -32.19 17.24
C VAL A 550 21.98 -32.55 16.32
N LYS A 551 21.71 -33.34 15.28
CA LYS A 551 22.65 -33.83 14.26
C LYS A 551 22.44 -33.14 12.92
N THR A 552 21.25 -32.63 12.63
CA THR A 552 20.95 -31.89 11.39
C THR A 552 20.36 -30.52 11.68
N ASP A 553 20.57 -29.59 10.75
CA ASP A 553 20.22 -28.18 10.94
C ASP A 553 18.70 -27.93 10.92
N VAL A 554 18.17 -27.49 12.06
CA VAL A 554 16.74 -27.25 12.34
C VAL A 554 16.23 -25.90 11.85
N PHE A 555 17.09 -25.03 11.32
CA PHE A 555 16.68 -23.69 10.88
C PHE A 555 15.48 -23.76 9.94
N CYS A 556 14.39 -23.06 10.33
CA CYS A 556 13.09 -23.01 9.64
C CYS A 556 12.32 -24.33 9.60
N SER A 557 12.43 -25.13 10.67
CA SER A 557 11.58 -26.31 10.87
C SER A 557 10.19 -25.93 11.40
N ALA A 558 9.26 -26.89 11.41
CA ALA A 558 8.04 -26.84 12.21
C ALA A 558 8.22 -27.62 13.51
N GLY A 559 7.48 -27.25 14.57
CA GLY A 559 7.50 -27.92 15.87
C GLY A 559 6.10 -28.21 16.38
N ILE A 560 5.87 -29.38 16.99
CA ILE A 560 4.64 -29.72 17.72
C ILE A 560 4.94 -30.65 18.91
N VAL A 561 3.99 -30.78 19.83
CA VAL A 561 4.04 -31.75 20.94
C VAL A 561 3.11 -32.92 20.62
N LEU A 562 3.63 -34.14 20.71
CA LEU A 562 2.89 -35.36 20.37
C LEU A 562 1.93 -35.78 21.49
N PRO A 563 0.79 -36.39 21.15
CA PRO A 563 -0.15 -36.97 22.11
C PRO A 563 0.31 -38.23 22.83
N ASP A 564 1.50 -38.76 22.56
CA ASP A 564 2.00 -39.96 23.25
C ASP A 564 2.22 -39.73 24.76
N LYS A 565 2.44 -40.80 25.53
CA LYS A 565 2.57 -40.73 27.00
C LYS A 565 3.71 -39.87 27.52
N ALA A 566 4.71 -39.58 26.69
CA ALA A 566 5.86 -38.80 27.13
C ALA A 566 5.82 -37.36 26.60
N ALA A 567 4.74 -36.97 25.89
CA ALA A 567 4.61 -35.67 25.27
C ALA A 567 5.85 -35.31 24.42
N ARG A 568 6.31 -36.27 23.61
CA ARG A 568 7.52 -36.05 22.81
C ARG A 568 7.37 -34.80 21.94
N GLN A 569 8.43 -34.01 21.88
CA GLN A 569 8.51 -32.86 20.98
C GLN A 569 8.98 -33.36 19.61
N LEU A 570 8.27 -32.98 18.55
CA LEU A 570 8.58 -33.32 17.18
C LEU A 570 9.00 -32.06 16.42
N VAL A 571 10.18 -32.11 15.80
CA VAL A 571 10.70 -31.05 14.92
C VAL A 571 10.94 -31.59 13.52
N ILE A 572 10.36 -30.96 12.50
CA ILE A 572 10.37 -31.45 11.11
C ILE A 572 10.82 -30.41 10.09
N GLY A 573 11.54 -30.86 9.07
CA GLY A 573 12.15 -29.99 8.06
C GLY A 573 13.48 -29.41 8.52
N GLY A 574 13.96 -28.38 7.82
CA GLY A 574 15.22 -27.70 8.15
C GLY A 574 15.91 -27.06 6.95
N TRP A 575 17.10 -26.50 7.18
CA TRP A 575 17.82 -25.62 6.25
C TRP A 575 18.10 -26.17 4.84
N SER A 576 18.80 -27.31 4.72
CA SER A 576 19.30 -27.80 3.44
C SER A 576 19.69 -29.28 3.46
N LEU A 577 19.81 -29.88 2.27
CA LEU A 577 20.25 -31.27 2.08
C LEU A 577 19.41 -32.26 2.90
N SER A 578 20.02 -33.11 3.72
CA SER A 578 19.28 -34.07 4.54
C SER A 578 18.43 -33.39 5.61
N SER A 579 18.74 -32.16 6.03
CA SER A 579 17.99 -31.50 7.08
C SER A 579 16.59 -31.09 6.63
N THR A 580 16.37 -30.83 5.33
CA THR A 580 15.01 -30.58 4.79
C THR A 580 14.09 -31.79 4.95
N PHE A 581 14.66 -32.99 5.08
CA PHE A 581 13.91 -34.23 5.33
C PHE A 581 13.88 -34.62 6.81
N GLY A 582 14.44 -33.79 7.68
CA GLY A 582 14.67 -34.09 9.09
C GLY A 582 13.37 -34.36 9.84
N VAL A 583 13.40 -35.39 10.68
CA VAL A 583 12.37 -35.73 11.66
C VAL A 583 13.11 -35.99 12.98
N ARG A 584 12.92 -35.10 13.95
CA ARG A 584 13.68 -35.09 15.20
C ARG A 584 12.71 -35.21 16.37
N LEU A 585 12.99 -36.14 17.28
CA LEU A 585 12.15 -36.41 18.44
C LEU A 585 12.94 -36.14 19.71
N TYR A 586 12.33 -35.42 20.65
CA TYR A 586 12.85 -35.28 21.99
C TYR A 586 11.81 -35.76 23.00
N THR A 587 12.25 -36.57 23.96
CA THR A 587 11.40 -37.10 25.03
C THR A 587 11.70 -36.36 26.33
N PRO A 588 10.86 -35.39 26.78
CA PRO A 588 11.08 -34.69 28.04
C PRO A 588 11.17 -35.63 29.23
N ASP A 589 12.20 -35.47 30.06
CA ASP A 589 12.41 -36.23 31.30
C ASP A 589 13.00 -35.35 32.42
N GLY A 590 13.24 -35.94 33.59
CA GLY A 590 13.67 -35.20 34.78
C GLY A 590 12.52 -34.42 35.44
N SER A 591 12.88 -33.47 36.31
CA SER A 591 11.95 -32.66 37.09
C SER A 591 12.60 -31.33 37.51
N PRO A 592 11.86 -30.35 38.06
CA PRO A 592 12.46 -29.10 38.53
C PRO A 592 13.64 -29.34 39.48
N GLY A 593 14.82 -28.83 39.11
CA GLY A 593 16.06 -28.99 39.87
C GLY A 593 16.84 -30.29 39.59
N VAL A 594 16.31 -31.16 38.73
CA VAL A 594 16.91 -32.45 38.35
C VAL A 594 17.02 -32.53 36.83
N ASN A 595 18.24 -32.58 36.32
CA ASN A 595 18.50 -32.65 34.87
C ASN A 595 17.81 -33.86 34.22
N GLY A 596 17.27 -33.63 33.03
CA GLY A 596 16.91 -34.72 32.12
C GLY A 596 18.15 -35.47 31.64
N THR A 597 17.93 -36.66 31.11
CA THR A 597 18.96 -37.57 30.57
C THR A 597 18.79 -37.86 29.10
N ASN A 598 17.59 -37.62 28.56
CA ASN A 598 17.31 -37.80 27.15
C ASN A 598 17.96 -36.70 26.30
N ASP A 599 18.32 -37.06 25.07
CA ASP A 599 18.82 -36.14 24.04
C ASP A 599 17.91 -36.23 22.79
N TRP A 600 18.15 -35.40 21.77
CA TRP A 600 17.37 -35.46 20.52
C TRP A 600 17.71 -36.73 19.72
N GLU A 601 16.67 -37.38 19.23
CA GLU A 601 16.74 -38.58 18.41
C GLU A 601 16.42 -38.23 16.96
N GLU A 602 17.38 -38.47 16.07
CA GLU A 602 17.21 -38.28 14.63
C GLU A 602 18.13 -39.19 13.82
N ASN A 603 17.60 -39.68 12.70
CA ASN A 603 18.30 -40.54 11.76
C ASN A 603 17.56 -40.49 10.41
N VAL A 604 17.98 -39.57 9.52
CA VAL A 604 17.31 -39.32 8.22
C VAL A 604 17.26 -40.55 7.30
N ASP A 605 18.21 -41.47 7.46
CA ASP A 605 18.31 -42.70 6.67
C ASP A 605 17.26 -43.75 7.08
N GLU A 606 16.76 -43.66 8.32
CA GLU A 606 15.72 -44.56 8.87
C GLU A 606 14.35 -43.87 8.92
N LEU A 607 14.31 -42.61 9.35
CA LEU A 607 13.11 -41.79 9.45
C LEU A 607 13.31 -40.42 8.80
N SER A 608 12.54 -40.16 7.75
CA SER A 608 12.54 -38.88 7.03
C SER A 608 11.13 -38.49 6.59
N LEU A 609 10.96 -37.19 6.31
CA LEU A 609 9.81 -36.71 5.54
C LEU A 609 9.83 -37.35 4.14
N GLN A 610 8.66 -37.46 3.51
CA GLN A 610 8.55 -37.94 2.14
C GLN A 610 8.97 -36.85 1.14
N ARG A 611 8.85 -35.58 1.54
CA ARG A 611 9.27 -34.39 0.78
C ARG A 611 10.13 -33.51 1.66
N GLY A 612 11.19 -32.95 1.08
CA GLY A 612 12.07 -32.01 1.78
C GLY A 612 11.38 -30.67 1.97
N ARG A 613 11.40 -30.11 3.18
CA ARG A 613 10.67 -28.89 3.55
C ARG A 613 11.52 -27.92 4.36
N TRP A 614 11.36 -26.65 4.04
CA TRP A 614 11.84 -25.45 4.73
C TRP A 614 10.66 -24.50 4.93
N TYR A 615 10.43 -24.00 6.15
CA TYR A 615 9.20 -23.31 6.59
C TYR A 615 7.87 -24.09 6.41
N PRO A 616 7.78 -25.40 6.72
CA PRO A 616 6.49 -26.09 6.73
C PRO A 616 5.66 -25.71 7.97
N SER A 617 4.36 -26.01 7.95
CA SER A 617 3.54 -26.07 9.17
C SER A 617 3.15 -27.51 9.51
N ALA A 618 2.89 -27.76 10.80
CA ALA A 618 2.44 -29.06 11.30
C ALA A 618 1.16 -28.95 12.15
N LEU A 619 0.33 -30.00 12.12
CA LEU A 619 -0.90 -30.10 12.88
C LEU A 619 -1.12 -31.53 13.41
N VAL A 620 -1.39 -31.67 14.70
CA VAL A 620 -1.94 -32.93 15.25
C VAL A 620 -3.42 -33.02 14.86
N MET A 621 -3.76 -34.04 14.07
CA MET A 621 -5.11 -34.27 13.58
C MET A 621 -5.99 -34.97 14.63
N SER A 622 -7.31 -34.97 14.42
CA SER A 622 -8.26 -35.61 15.34
C SER A 622 -8.08 -37.13 15.49
N ASN A 623 -7.44 -37.80 14.53
CA ASN A 623 -7.08 -39.22 14.61
C ASN A 623 -5.71 -39.46 15.27
N GLY A 624 -5.01 -38.41 15.71
CA GLY A 624 -3.69 -38.48 16.34
C GLY A 624 -2.50 -38.49 15.36
N SER A 625 -2.71 -38.58 14.03
CA SER A 625 -1.62 -38.43 13.07
C SER A 625 -1.20 -36.97 12.93
N VAL A 626 -0.02 -36.73 12.36
CA VAL A 626 0.52 -35.39 12.13
C VAL A 626 0.42 -35.04 10.65
N LEU A 627 -0.26 -33.94 10.34
CA LEU A 627 -0.28 -33.34 9.00
C LEU A 627 0.85 -32.34 8.87
N VAL A 628 1.61 -32.43 7.77
CA VAL A 628 2.68 -31.51 7.40
C VAL A 628 2.31 -30.82 6.09
N VAL A 629 2.37 -29.49 6.04
CA VAL A 629 1.86 -28.70 4.90
C VAL A 629 2.89 -27.67 4.43
N GLY A 630 3.11 -27.64 3.12
CA GLY A 630 3.86 -26.60 2.42
C GLY A 630 5.35 -26.54 2.76
N GLY A 631 5.92 -25.35 2.58
CA GLY A 631 7.35 -25.09 2.66
C GLY A 631 7.99 -25.00 1.27
N GLU A 632 9.31 -24.86 1.26
CA GLU A 632 10.18 -24.91 0.09
C GLU A 632 11.14 -26.10 0.18
N VAL A 633 11.77 -26.50 -0.92
CA VAL A 633 12.73 -27.62 -0.95
C VAL A 633 14.12 -27.28 -0.35
N GLY A 634 14.22 -26.18 0.41
CA GLY A 634 15.43 -25.63 1.02
C GLY A 634 15.38 -24.10 1.06
N SER A 635 16.42 -23.48 1.61
CA SER A 635 16.52 -22.01 1.72
C SER A 635 16.30 -21.26 0.40
N ASN A 636 15.23 -20.47 0.34
CA ASN A 636 14.80 -19.68 -0.83
C ASN A 636 14.75 -20.55 -2.09
N GLY A 637 14.29 -21.79 -1.93
CA GLY A 637 14.24 -22.81 -2.95
C GLY A 637 13.01 -22.69 -3.85
N SER A 638 12.76 -23.72 -4.65
CA SER A 638 11.44 -23.84 -5.28
C SER A 638 10.39 -24.25 -4.24
N PRO A 639 9.11 -23.89 -4.42
CA PRO A 639 8.05 -24.34 -3.53
C PRO A 639 8.03 -25.87 -3.41
N GLU A 640 7.66 -26.34 -2.23
CA GLU A 640 7.19 -27.70 -1.96
C GLU A 640 5.66 -27.67 -1.73
N PRO A 641 4.86 -27.57 -2.79
CA PRO A 641 3.43 -27.30 -2.72
C PRO A 641 2.64 -28.58 -2.45
N THR A 642 3.08 -29.37 -1.47
CA THR A 642 2.43 -30.62 -1.08
C THR A 642 2.09 -30.63 0.40
N LEU A 643 1.19 -31.53 0.78
CA LEU A 643 0.99 -31.96 2.16
C LEU A 643 1.33 -33.44 2.30
N GLU A 644 1.64 -33.91 3.51
CA GLU A 644 1.89 -35.32 3.83
C GLU A 644 1.51 -35.64 5.29
N ILE A 645 1.44 -36.94 5.62
CA ILE A 645 1.07 -37.43 6.96
C ILE A 645 2.22 -38.20 7.60
N LEU A 646 2.45 -37.95 8.89
CA LEU A 646 3.31 -38.75 9.76
C LEU A 646 2.49 -39.46 10.85
N PRO A 647 2.78 -40.73 11.16
CA PRO A 647 3.64 -41.63 10.41
C PRO A 647 3.09 -41.86 9.01
N THR A 648 3.97 -42.14 8.04
CA THR A 648 3.55 -42.49 6.69
C THR A 648 2.62 -43.72 6.74
N PRO A 649 1.37 -43.62 6.28
CA PRO A 649 0.45 -44.76 6.27
C PRO A 649 0.97 -45.94 5.44
N GLU A 650 0.56 -47.16 5.78
CA GLU A 650 0.85 -48.34 4.96
C GLU A 650 0.25 -48.20 3.55
N GLY A 651 1.01 -48.57 2.51
CA GLY A 651 0.54 -48.55 1.12
C GLY A 651 1.33 -47.66 0.16
N GLY A 652 2.29 -46.87 0.66
CA GLY A 652 3.22 -46.09 -0.16
C GLY A 652 3.16 -44.59 0.11
N PRO A 653 3.77 -43.76 -0.75
CA PRO A 653 3.82 -42.33 -0.55
C PRO A 653 2.43 -41.68 -0.51
N THR A 654 2.21 -40.79 0.45
CA THR A 654 0.91 -40.16 0.73
C THR A 654 0.89 -38.65 0.49
N TYR A 655 1.95 -38.09 -0.11
CA TYR A 655 1.99 -36.66 -0.37
C TYR A 655 1.01 -36.26 -1.49
N LEU A 656 0.29 -35.16 -1.29
CA LEU A 656 -0.68 -34.62 -2.26
C LEU A 656 -0.28 -33.21 -2.69
N PHE A 657 -0.33 -32.96 -3.99
CA PHE A 657 -0.07 -31.63 -4.56
C PHE A 657 -1.25 -30.68 -4.36
N MET A 658 -0.94 -29.46 -3.96
CA MET A 658 -1.88 -28.38 -3.67
C MET A 658 -1.62 -27.21 -4.61
N ASP A 659 -2.53 -26.96 -5.56
CA ASP A 659 -2.42 -25.88 -6.56
C ASP A 659 -2.30 -24.49 -5.91
N TRP A 660 -2.98 -24.31 -4.78
CA TRP A 660 -3.04 -23.07 -4.04
C TRP A 660 -1.74 -22.73 -3.32
N LEU A 661 -1.00 -23.74 -2.84
CA LEU A 661 0.36 -23.55 -2.34
C LEU A 661 1.30 -23.16 -3.49
N ASN A 662 1.18 -23.84 -4.63
CA ASN A 662 2.05 -23.53 -5.76
C ASN A 662 1.82 -22.12 -6.33
N ARG A 663 0.58 -21.61 -6.32
CA ARG A 663 0.22 -20.30 -6.89
C ARG A 663 0.60 -19.12 -6.00
N THR A 664 0.62 -19.31 -4.68
CA THR A 664 0.80 -18.21 -3.71
C THR A 664 2.20 -18.14 -3.10
N ASP A 665 3.09 -19.04 -3.51
CA ASP A 665 4.53 -18.98 -3.23
C ASP A 665 5.16 -17.65 -3.72
N PRO A 666 6.14 -17.08 -3.00
CA PRO A 666 6.70 -17.54 -1.71
C PRO A 666 5.95 -16.98 -0.49
N ASN A 667 4.73 -16.46 -0.66
CA ASN A 667 4.02 -15.69 0.38
C ASN A 667 3.12 -16.52 1.28
N ASN A 668 3.31 -17.84 1.31
CA ASN A 668 2.41 -18.80 1.94
C ASN A 668 3.10 -19.83 2.85
N LEU A 669 4.36 -19.57 3.21
CA LEU A 669 5.12 -20.45 4.10
C LEU A 669 4.61 -20.29 5.54
N TYR A 670 4.83 -21.30 6.39
CA TYR A 670 4.13 -21.43 7.68
C TYR A 670 2.60 -21.19 7.58
N PRO A 671 1.87 -21.93 6.73
CA PRO A 671 0.42 -21.77 6.65
C PRO A 671 -0.25 -22.05 8.01
N PHE A 672 -1.26 -21.29 8.37
CA PHE A 672 -2.00 -21.45 9.63
C PHE A 672 -2.92 -22.65 9.57
N LEU A 673 -2.73 -23.63 10.46
CA LEU A 673 -3.48 -24.89 10.47
C LEU A 673 -4.26 -25.06 11.77
N HIS A 674 -5.57 -25.30 11.68
CA HIS A 674 -6.39 -25.60 12.86
C HIS A 674 -7.44 -26.68 12.55
N MET A 675 -7.60 -27.64 13.47
CA MET A 675 -8.76 -28.53 13.47
C MET A 675 -10.03 -27.76 13.85
N LEU A 676 -11.09 -27.89 13.06
CA LEU A 676 -12.39 -27.27 13.29
C LEU A 676 -13.36 -28.23 14.00
N PRO A 677 -14.41 -27.73 14.68
CA PRO A 677 -15.42 -28.56 15.34
C PRO A 677 -16.13 -29.58 14.43
N SER A 678 -16.25 -29.31 13.12
CA SER A 678 -16.76 -30.30 12.16
C SER A 678 -15.84 -31.49 11.91
N GLY A 679 -14.59 -31.42 12.38
CA GLY A 679 -13.50 -32.35 12.03
C GLY A 679 -12.74 -31.95 10.77
N ASN A 680 -13.15 -30.90 10.04
CA ASN A 680 -12.39 -30.37 8.91
C ASN A 680 -11.18 -29.53 9.37
N ILE A 681 -10.31 -29.18 8.42
CA ILE A 681 -9.07 -28.45 8.68
C ILE A 681 -9.18 -27.06 8.08
N PHE A 682 -9.03 -26.03 8.90
CA PHE A 682 -8.79 -24.68 8.41
C PHE A 682 -7.35 -24.54 7.95
N VAL A 683 -7.16 -23.91 6.78
CA VAL A 683 -5.86 -23.50 6.26
C VAL A 683 -5.90 -22.03 5.86
N GLY A 684 -5.13 -21.20 6.55
CA GLY A 684 -4.88 -19.80 6.19
C GLY A 684 -3.48 -19.64 5.60
N TYR A 685 -3.35 -18.96 4.46
CA TYR A 685 -2.09 -18.83 3.75
C TYR A 685 -2.10 -17.56 2.88
N TYR A 686 -0.99 -16.84 2.82
CA TYR A 686 -0.91 -15.52 2.21
C TYR A 686 -2.02 -14.57 2.74
N ASN A 687 -2.97 -14.17 1.89
CA ASN A 687 -4.20 -13.46 2.26
C ASN A 687 -5.45 -14.29 1.93
N GLU A 688 -5.31 -15.58 1.69
CA GLU A 688 -6.39 -16.51 1.35
C GLU A 688 -6.64 -17.51 2.49
N ALA A 689 -7.83 -18.10 2.50
CA ALA A 689 -8.17 -19.16 3.45
C ALA A 689 -9.12 -20.19 2.85
N ARG A 690 -9.05 -21.42 3.35
CA ARG A 690 -9.94 -22.53 2.93
C ARG A 690 -10.14 -23.56 4.03
N ILE A 691 -11.13 -24.43 3.82
CA ILE A 691 -11.41 -25.59 4.66
C ILE A 691 -11.14 -26.85 3.84
N LEU A 692 -10.35 -27.77 4.38
CA LEU A 692 -10.01 -29.05 3.78
C LEU A 692 -10.74 -30.21 4.47
N ASN A 693 -11.11 -31.22 3.68
CA ASN A 693 -11.56 -32.50 4.21
C ASN A 693 -10.39 -33.21 4.91
N PRO A 694 -10.55 -33.75 6.12
CA PRO A 694 -9.44 -34.32 6.88
C PRO A 694 -8.97 -35.69 6.37
N VAL A 695 -9.69 -36.30 5.42
CA VAL A 695 -9.38 -37.62 4.85
C VAL A 695 -8.85 -37.49 3.43
N THR A 696 -9.54 -36.74 2.56
CA THR A 696 -9.14 -36.58 1.15
C THR A 696 -8.24 -35.38 0.91
N PHE A 697 -8.24 -34.40 1.83
CA PHE A 697 -7.61 -33.09 1.68
C PHE A 697 -8.15 -32.23 0.53
N ASP A 698 -9.29 -32.61 -0.05
CA ASP A 698 -9.99 -31.77 -1.01
C ASP A 698 -10.48 -30.49 -0.33
N THR A 699 -10.48 -29.39 -1.08
CA THR A 699 -11.06 -28.13 -0.62
C THR A 699 -12.59 -28.28 -0.52
N VAL A 700 -13.10 -28.22 0.70
CA VAL A 700 -14.54 -28.24 1.02
C VAL A 700 -15.15 -26.86 0.80
N LYS A 701 -14.43 -25.80 1.20
CA LYS A 701 -14.89 -24.41 1.10
C LYS A 701 -13.70 -23.47 0.93
N THR A 702 -13.76 -22.60 -0.08
CA THR A 702 -12.88 -21.43 -0.16
C THR A 702 -13.53 -20.29 0.62
N LEU A 703 -12.76 -19.63 1.49
CA LEU A 703 -13.23 -18.54 2.33
C LEU A 703 -12.88 -17.19 1.67
N PRO A 704 -13.54 -16.08 2.05
CA PRO A 704 -13.13 -14.75 1.58
C PRO A 704 -11.67 -14.46 1.92
N ASN A 705 -11.01 -13.67 1.10
CA ASN A 705 -9.64 -13.23 1.38
C ASN A 705 -9.60 -12.43 2.69
N MET A 706 -8.56 -12.68 3.48
CA MET A 706 -8.26 -11.92 4.68
C MET A 706 -7.98 -10.47 4.29
N PRO A 707 -8.71 -9.48 4.85
CA PRO A 707 -8.39 -8.08 4.57
C PRO A 707 -7.00 -7.76 5.12
N GLY A 708 -6.19 -7.07 4.34
CA GLY A 708 -4.81 -6.72 4.69
C GLY A 708 -4.70 -5.29 5.19
N SER A 709 -4.50 -4.34 4.26
CA SER A 709 -4.46 -2.90 4.54
C SER A 709 -5.47 -2.15 3.66
N VAL A 710 -5.81 -0.92 4.07
CA VAL A 710 -6.76 -0.09 3.33
C VAL A 710 -6.30 0.22 1.91
N THR A 711 -4.98 0.25 1.66
CA THR A 711 -4.38 0.60 0.37
C THR A 711 -3.88 -0.59 -0.45
N SER A 712 -3.87 -1.80 0.09
CA SER A 712 -3.26 -2.94 -0.59
C SER A 712 -4.02 -4.24 -0.35
N PHE A 713 -4.57 -4.75 -1.46
CA PHE A 713 -5.09 -6.11 -1.55
C PHE A 713 -3.99 -7.17 -1.39
N LEU A 714 -2.74 -6.85 -1.77
CA LEU A 714 -1.62 -7.80 -1.74
C LEU A 714 -0.99 -7.96 -0.36
N ALA A 715 -1.45 -7.21 0.63
CA ALA A 715 -1.06 -7.43 2.02
C ALA A 715 -1.49 -8.82 2.50
N GLY A 716 -0.61 -9.51 3.21
CA GLY A 716 -0.80 -10.90 3.61
C GLY A 716 -0.36 -11.16 5.06
N ARG A 717 -0.57 -12.40 5.49
CA ARG A 717 -0.57 -12.78 6.92
C ARG A 717 0.36 -13.93 7.26
N THR A 718 0.84 -14.71 6.31
CA THR A 718 1.82 -15.78 6.57
C THR A 718 3.20 -15.38 6.08
N TYR A 719 4.23 -16.15 6.40
CA TYR A 719 5.60 -15.86 5.99
C TYR A 719 5.70 -15.58 4.47
N PRO A 720 6.47 -14.55 4.05
CA PRO A 720 7.29 -13.66 4.88
C PRO A 720 6.51 -12.48 5.47
N LEU A 721 5.25 -12.29 5.13
CA LEU A 721 4.46 -11.15 5.60
C LEU A 721 4.10 -11.28 7.09
N GLU A 722 4.08 -12.51 7.60
CA GLU A 722 4.16 -12.96 9.01
C GLU A 722 3.31 -12.19 10.04
N GLY A 723 2.07 -12.63 10.19
CA GLY A 723 1.24 -12.45 11.37
C GLY A 723 1.17 -13.75 12.19
N THR A 724 0.23 -13.86 13.12
CA THR A 724 0.01 -15.11 13.86
C THR A 724 -1.46 -15.38 14.06
N ALA A 725 -1.82 -16.67 13.98
CA ALA A 725 -3.18 -17.16 14.14
C ALA A 725 -3.39 -17.91 15.46
N VAL A 726 -4.52 -17.67 16.12
CA VAL A 726 -5.00 -18.44 17.28
C VAL A 726 -6.50 -18.70 17.17
N LEU A 727 -6.98 -19.67 17.94
CA LEU A 727 -8.41 -19.89 18.13
C LEU A 727 -8.90 -19.14 19.36
N PHE A 728 -10.09 -18.52 19.26
CA PHE A 728 -10.80 -18.04 20.44
C PHE A 728 -11.03 -19.16 21.45
N PRO A 729 -11.09 -18.85 22.76
CA PRO A 729 -11.38 -19.84 23.77
C PRO A 729 -12.71 -20.55 23.51
N GLN A 730 -12.71 -21.88 23.65
CA GLN A 730 -13.90 -22.71 23.50
C GLN A 730 -14.48 -23.02 24.87
N HIS A 731 -15.79 -22.85 25.02
CA HIS A 731 -16.49 -23.07 26.29
C HIS A 731 -17.44 -24.25 26.18
N ALA A 732 -17.50 -25.10 27.21
CA ALA A 732 -18.55 -26.11 27.31
C ALA A 732 -19.95 -25.43 27.26
N PRO A 733 -20.95 -26.00 26.55
CA PRO A 733 -21.00 -27.34 25.96
C PRO A 733 -20.43 -27.46 24.53
N TYR A 734 -19.64 -26.48 24.06
CA TYR A 734 -18.94 -26.48 22.77
C TYR A 734 -19.87 -26.46 21.54
N THR A 735 -21.01 -25.78 21.66
CA THR A 735 -21.99 -25.63 20.58
C THR A 735 -21.75 -24.42 19.69
N ASP A 736 -20.95 -23.45 20.17
CA ASP A 736 -20.71 -22.20 19.45
C ASP A 736 -19.70 -22.42 18.31
N PRO A 737 -19.86 -21.73 17.17
CA PRO A 737 -18.87 -21.76 16.10
C PRO A 737 -17.52 -21.24 16.59
N VAL A 738 -16.46 -21.99 16.28
CA VAL A 738 -15.08 -21.57 16.60
C VAL A 738 -14.72 -20.33 15.78
N THR A 739 -14.06 -19.38 16.43
CA THR A 739 -13.54 -18.16 15.79
C THR A 739 -12.03 -18.25 15.68
N ILE A 740 -11.50 -17.92 14.50
CA ILE A 740 -10.06 -17.80 14.24
C ILE A 740 -9.69 -16.33 14.29
N LEU A 741 -8.65 -15.99 15.04
CA LEU A 741 -8.07 -14.65 15.15
C LEU A 741 -6.70 -14.65 14.50
N ILE A 742 -6.43 -13.66 13.65
CA ILE A 742 -5.15 -13.48 12.98
C ILE A 742 -4.72 -12.03 13.15
N CYS A 743 -3.54 -11.80 13.74
CA CYS A 743 -3.03 -10.45 14.01
C CYS A 743 -1.70 -10.21 13.30
N GLY A 744 -1.51 -8.97 12.83
CA GLY A 744 -0.29 -8.56 12.16
C GLY A 744 -0.15 -9.11 10.75
N GLY A 745 0.97 -8.82 10.11
CA GLY A 745 1.20 -9.09 8.69
C GLY A 745 1.94 -7.93 8.03
N SER A 746 2.03 -7.93 6.71
CA SER A 746 2.70 -6.83 5.98
C SER A 746 2.15 -6.62 4.57
N ASN A 747 2.42 -5.43 4.03
CA ASN A 747 2.24 -5.02 2.64
C ASN A 747 3.62 -4.82 1.96
N PHE A 748 4.56 -5.77 2.10
CA PHE A 748 5.90 -5.68 1.48
C PHE A 748 6.63 -4.35 1.75
N GLY A 749 6.51 -3.81 2.96
CA GLY A 749 7.15 -2.55 3.32
C GLY A 749 6.65 -2.00 4.63
N ILE A 750 5.34 -1.96 4.82
CA ILE A 750 4.69 -1.47 6.05
C ILE A 750 3.93 -2.63 6.69
N ALA A 751 4.17 -2.84 7.99
CA ALA A 751 3.45 -3.86 8.74
C ALA A 751 1.98 -3.45 8.97
N LEU A 752 1.12 -4.46 9.10
CA LEU A 752 -0.30 -4.26 9.35
C LEU A 752 -0.55 -3.83 10.81
N ASP A 753 -1.50 -2.93 10.99
CA ASP A 753 -1.94 -2.40 12.29
C ASP A 753 -3.30 -2.96 12.67
N ASN A 754 -3.60 -4.21 12.33
CA ASN A 754 -4.92 -4.77 12.60
C ASN A 754 -4.89 -6.29 12.81
N CYS A 755 -5.93 -6.74 13.50
CA CYS A 755 -6.32 -8.13 13.65
C CYS A 755 -7.59 -8.39 12.86
N VAL A 756 -7.73 -9.60 12.32
CA VAL A 756 -8.93 -10.06 11.64
C VAL A 756 -9.42 -11.34 12.30
N HIS A 757 -10.73 -11.48 12.43
CA HIS A 757 -11.32 -12.70 12.94
C HIS A 757 -12.57 -13.13 12.17
N MET A 758 -12.82 -14.43 12.14
CA MET A 758 -13.94 -15.03 11.43
C MET A 758 -14.32 -16.37 12.04
N GLN A 759 -15.61 -16.70 11.99
CA GLN A 759 -16.10 -18.06 12.20
C GLN A 759 -16.17 -18.77 10.84
N PRO A 760 -15.28 -19.72 10.51
CA PRO A 760 -15.16 -20.23 9.14
C PRO A 760 -16.31 -21.16 8.72
N GLU A 761 -16.96 -21.82 9.69
CA GLU A 761 -17.97 -22.86 9.43
C GLU A 761 -19.41 -22.35 9.35
N VAL A 762 -19.65 -21.06 9.60
CA VAL A 762 -20.98 -20.48 9.40
C VAL A 762 -21.31 -20.39 7.90
N GLU A 763 -22.60 -20.25 7.57
CA GLU A 763 -23.09 -20.28 6.19
C GLU A 763 -22.38 -19.23 5.31
N ASN A 764 -22.38 -17.97 5.75
CA ASN A 764 -21.78 -16.81 5.06
C ASN A 764 -20.65 -16.21 5.92
N PRO A 765 -19.48 -16.84 5.97
CA PRO A 765 -18.40 -16.41 6.85
C PRO A 765 -17.82 -15.10 6.33
N GLN A 766 -17.62 -14.13 7.21
CA GLN A 766 -17.06 -12.81 6.89
C GLN A 766 -15.95 -12.46 7.88
N TRP A 767 -14.92 -11.79 7.39
CA TRP A 767 -13.87 -11.25 8.25
C TRP A 767 -14.36 -9.99 8.96
N THR A 768 -14.17 -9.95 10.27
CA THR A 768 -14.28 -8.73 11.08
C THR A 768 -12.86 -8.23 11.34
N LEU A 769 -12.61 -6.95 11.06
CA LEU A 769 -11.31 -6.30 11.26
C LEU A 769 -11.37 -5.39 12.49
N GLU A 770 -10.31 -5.42 13.31
CA GLU A 770 -10.10 -4.54 14.46
C GLU A 770 -8.70 -3.95 14.39
N ARG A 771 -8.55 -2.62 14.51
CA ARG A 771 -7.22 -2.00 14.50
C ARG A 771 -6.48 -2.29 15.80
N MET A 772 -5.19 -2.54 15.69
CA MET A 772 -4.21 -2.47 16.77
C MET A 772 -3.68 -1.02 16.90
N PRO A 773 -3.27 -0.58 18.11
CA PRO A 773 -2.71 0.75 18.35
C PRO A 773 -1.30 0.94 17.74
N SER A 774 -0.71 -0.12 17.18
CA SER A 774 0.62 -0.10 16.57
C SER A 774 0.72 -1.17 15.47
N LYS A 775 1.52 -0.89 14.43
CA LYS A 775 1.83 -1.82 13.33
C LYS A 775 2.69 -2.98 13.82
N ARG A 776 2.47 -4.19 13.29
CA ARG A 776 3.25 -5.37 13.70
C ARG A 776 3.34 -6.45 12.61
N VAL A 777 4.57 -6.78 12.21
CA VAL A 777 4.97 -7.99 11.46
C VAL A 777 5.84 -8.85 12.37
N MET A 778 5.86 -10.18 12.18
CA MET A 778 6.45 -11.15 13.11
C MET A 778 5.83 -11.03 14.50
N THR A 779 4.49 -10.94 14.51
CA THR A 779 3.70 -10.79 15.73
C THR A 779 3.69 -12.11 16.50
N CYS A 780 4.10 -12.13 17.77
CA CYS A 780 3.95 -13.31 18.63
C CYS A 780 2.63 -13.19 19.42
N MET A 781 1.79 -14.24 19.40
CA MET A 781 0.61 -14.31 20.26
C MET A 781 0.66 -15.52 21.19
N VAL A 782 0.39 -15.29 22.48
CA VAL A 782 0.37 -16.34 23.51
C VAL A 782 -0.99 -16.37 24.20
N THR A 783 -1.62 -17.55 24.21
CA THR A 783 -2.83 -17.83 25.00
C THR A 783 -2.53 -17.76 26.49
N LEU A 784 -3.31 -16.99 27.26
CA LEU A 784 -3.20 -16.91 28.71
C LEU A 784 -4.27 -17.75 29.42
N PRO A 785 -4.04 -18.19 30.67
CA PRO A 785 -4.98 -19.04 31.43
C PRO A 785 -6.39 -18.47 31.57
N ASP A 786 -6.55 -17.16 31.52
CA ASP A 786 -7.83 -16.46 31.68
C ASP A 786 -8.65 -16.33 30.40
N GLY A 787 -8.12 -16.80 29.27
CA GLY A 787 -8.77 -16.75 27.96
C GLY A 787 -8.39 -15.53 27.12
N THR A 788 -7.52 -14.65 27.63
CA THR A 788 -6.97 -13.52 26.87
C THR A 788 -5.73 -13.95 26.07
N PHE A 789 -5.29 -13.11 25.13
CA PHE A 789 -4.07 -13.32 24.35
C PHE A 789 -3.08 -12.19 24.57
N LEU A 790 -1.85 -12.53 24.92
CA LEU A 790 -0.74 -11.57 24.97
C LEU A 790 -0.12 -11.45 23.57
N ILE A 791 0.00 -10.24 23.05
CA ILE A 791 0.63 -9.93 21.77
C ILE A 791 1.94 -9.19 22.02
N VAL A 792 3.06 -9.74 21.55
CA VAL A 792 4.42 -9.21 21.77
C VAL A 792 5.29 -9.34 20.51
N ASN A 793 6.52 -8.84 20.58
CA ASN A 793 7.56 -8.94 19.55
C ASN A 793 7.19 -8.32 18.19
N GLY A 794 8.09 -8.40 17.23
CA GLY A 794 7.88 -7.96 15.87
C GLY A 794 8.40 -6.55 15.57
N ALA A 795 8.05 -6.09 14.37
CA ALA A 795 8.53 -4.84 13.78
C ALA A 795 7.37 -4.04 13.17
N GLN A 796 7.54 -2.73 13.03
CA GLN A 796 6.56 -1.83 12.42
C GLN A 796 6.76 -1.69 10.90
N GLN A 797 7.93 -2.09 10.39
CA GLN A 797 8.31 -1.98 8.98
C GLN A 797 8.92 -3.29 8.47
N GLY A 798 8.64 -3.60 7.20
CA GLY A 798 9.23 -4.69 6.47
C GLY A 798 8.46 -6.01 6.55
N VAL A 799 9.20 -7.11 6.40
CA VAL A 799 8.70 -8.50 6.37
C VAL A 799 9.64 -9.40 7.18
N ALA A 800 9.18 -10.60 7.55
CA ALA A 800 10.02 -11.62 8.16
C ALA A 800 11.15 -12.07 7.22
N GLY A 801 12.32 -12.34 7.79
CA GLY A 801 13.54 -12.70 7.09
C GLY A 801 14.73 -11.81 7.47
N PHE A 802 15.93 -12.28 7.14
CA PHE A 802 17.18 -11.59 7.46
C PHE A 802 17.31 -10.22 6.80
N GLY A 803 17.49 -9.18 7.61
CA GLY A 803 17.66 -7.80 7.14
C GLY A 803 16.42 -7.19 6.49
N LEU A 804 15.25 -7.84 6.59
CA LEU A 804 14.04 -7.44 5.87
C LEU A 804 13.05 -6.61 6.71
N ALA A 805 13.31 -6.45 8.00
CA ALA A 805 12.48 -5.67 8.92
C ALA A 805 13.29 -4.69 9.76
N SER A 806 12.66 -3.58 10.12
CA SER A 806 13.23 -2.52 10.95
C SER A 806 12.13 -1.85 11.79
N ASP A 807 12.50 -0.91 12.66
CA ASP A 807 11.60 -0.24 13.58
C ASP A 807 10.90 -1.24 14.55
N PRO A 808 11.63 -1.75 15.56
CA PRO A 808 11.13 -2.78 16.47
C PRO A 808 9.85 -2.33 17.19
N ASN A 809 8.86 -3.21 17.29
CA ASN A 809 7.69 -2.96 18.11
C ASN A 809 7.94 -3.43 19.55
N LEU A 810 8.12 -2.47 20.45
CA LEU A 810 8.48 -2.71 21.85
C LEU A 810 7.27 -2.84 22.80
N GLN A 811 6.06 -2.54 22.31
CA GLN A 811 4.85 -2.44 23.11
C GLN A 811 4.16 -3.80 23.21
N ALA A 812 3.83 -4.28 24.41
CA ALA A 812 2.93 -5.42 24.57
C ALA A 812 1.47 -4.99 24.45
N LEU A 813 0.61 -5.85 23.91
CA LEU A 813 -0.84 -5.68 23.89
C LEU A 813 -1.54 -6.87 24.53
N LEU A 814 -2.71 -6.64 25.11
CA LEU A 814 -3.63 -7.69 25.55
C LEU A 814 -4.84 -7.71 24.62
N TYR A 815 -5.20 -8.87 24.09
CA TYR A 815 -6.47 -9.06 23.39
C TYR A 815 -7.43 -9.84 24.29
N ASP A 816 -8.54 -9.22 24.68
CA ASP A 816 -9.61 -9.84 25.46
C ASP A 816 -10.82 -10.14 24.55
N PRO A 817 -11.02 -11.41 24.13
CA PRO A 817 -12.11 -11.78 23.23
C PRO A 817 -13.51 -11.61 23.87
N SER A 818 -13.59 -11.44 25.19
CA SER A 818 -14.88 -11.26 25.89
C SER A 818 -15.44 -9.84 25.79
N GLN A 819 -14.61 -8.86 25.40
CA GLN A 819 -15.07 -7.48 25.19
C GLN A 819 -15.80 -7.32 23.84
N PRO A 820 -16.62 -6.26 23.69
CA PRO A 820 -17.19 -5.89 22.40
C PRO A 820 -16.12 -5.63 21.34
N VAL A 821 -16.41 -5.98 20.09
CA VAL A 821 -15.56 -5.66 18.93
C VAL A 821 -15.23 -4.15 18.94
N GLY A 822 -13.95 -3.82 18.74
CA GLY A 822 -13.43 -2.46 18.82
C GLY A 822 -12.86 -2.08 20.20
N SER A 823 -13.25 -2.79 21.28
CA SER A 823 -12.76 -2.56 22.65
C SER A 823 -11.92 -3.72 23.21
N ARG A 824 -11.49 -4.66 22.35
CA ARG A 824 -10.80 -5.89 22.77
C ARG A 824 -9.30 -5.73 23.05
N ILE A 825 -8.70 -4.58 22.71
CA ILE A 825 -7.24 -4.41 22.75
C ILE A 825 -6.85 -3.44 23.85
N SER A 826 -6.01 -3.92 24.77
CA SER A 826 -5.36 -3.12 25.80
C SER A 826 -3.89 -2.81 25.44
N ILE A 827 -3.46 -1.59 25.71
CA ILE A 827 -2.04 -1.19 25.63
C ILE A 827 -1.37 -1.53 26.96
N LEU A 828 -0.38 -2.41 26.95
CA LEU A 828 0.31 -2.85 28.17
C LEU A 828 1.67 -2.15 28.37
N ASN A 829 2.67 -2.84 28.93
CA ASN A 829 4.00 -2.28 29.19
C ASN A 829 4.94 -2.48 27.99
N THR A 830 6.08 -1.78 27.96
CA THR A 830 7.07 -1.85 26.88
C THR A 830 8.36 -2.55 27.33
N THR A 831 8.99 -3.30 26.44
CA THR A 831 10.39 -3.76 26.61
C THR A 831 11.38 -2.72 26.05
N ILE A 832 12.66 -2.88 26.37
CA ILE A 832 13.77 -2.17 25.71
C ILE A 832 14.55 -3.07 24.74
N VAL A 833 14.16 -4.34 24.64
CA VAL A 833 14.82 -5.35 23.83
C VAL A 833 14.06 -5.54 22.53
N ALA A 834 14.75 -5.34 21.41
CA ALA A 834 14.19 -5.56 20.09
C ALA A 834 14.07 -7.08 19.82
N ARG A 835 12.84 -7.57 19.60
CA ARG A 835 12.53 -8.97 19.29
C ARG A 835 11.91 -9.06 17.90
N LEU A 836 12.71 -9.33 16.88
CA LEU A 836 12.27 -9.38 15.46
C LEU A 836 12.28 -10.82 14.94
N TYR A 837 12.90 -11.05 13.77
CA TYR A 837 12.94 -12.33 13.10
C TYR A 837 13.63 -13.39 13.95
N HIS A 838 13.04 -14.59 14.08
CA HIS A 838 13.43 -15.61 15.07
C HIS A 838 13.23 -15.24 16.54
N SER A 839 12.37 -14.28 16.85
CA SER A 839 11.88 -14.15 18.22
C SER A 839 10.79 -15.17 18.52
N GLU A 840 10.74 -15.63 19.77
CA GLU A 840 9.78 -16.62 20.22
C GLU A 840 9.10 -16.21 21.52
N SER A 841 7.95 -16.83 21.79
CA SER A 841 7.27 -16.72 23.08
C SER A 841 6.50 -17.98 23.46
N THR A 842 6.41 -18.29 24.75
CA THR A 842 5.64 -19.43 25.25
C THR A 842 5.13 -19.22 26.68
N LEU A 843 3.96 -19.77 27.00
CA LEU A 843 3.36 -19.71 28.34
C LEU A 843 4.13 -20.64 29.29
N LEU A 844 4.51 -20.15 30.46
CA LEU A 844 5.20 -20.93 31.50
C LEU A 844 4.21 -21.55 32.50
N PRO A 845 4.59 -22.60 33.24
CA PRO A 845 3.72 -23.28 34.22
C PRO A 845 3.26 -22.42 35.40
N ASP A 846 3.81 -21.23 35.59
CA ASP A 846 3.45 -20.30 36.66
C ASP A 846 2.57 -19.11 36.20
N GLY A 847 2.23 -19.07 34.91
CA GLY A 847 1.40 -18.02 34.28
C GLY A 847 2.20 -16.84 33.73
N ARG A 848 3.53 -16.84 33.83
CA ARG A 848 4.36 -15.88 33.09
C ARG A 848 4.50 -16.30 31.63
N VAL A 849 4.92 -15.39 30.76
CA VAL A 849 5.21 -15.69 29.35
C VAL A 849 6.71 -15.50 29.11
N LEU A 850 7.40 -16.55 28.70
CA LEU A 850 8.81 -16.47 28.29
C LEU A 850 8.92 -15.81 26.92
N ILE A 851 9.92 -14.93 26.76
CA ILE A 851 10.22 -14.21 25.54
C ILE A 851 11.72 -14.35 25.23
N SER A 852 12.06 -14.82 24.03
CA SER A 852 13.42 -15.12 23.60
C SER A 852 13.67 -14.74 22.14
N GLY A 853 14.91 -14.91 21.67
CA GLY A 853 15.34 -14.49 20.33
C GLY A 853 15.49 -12.97 20.23
N SER A 854 15.88 -12.33 19.14
CA SER A 854 15.85 -12.70 17.74
C SER A 854 17.24 -12.77 17.12
N ASP A 855 17.30 -13.30 15.91
CA ASP A 855 18.43 -13.19 14.98
C ASP A 855 17.91 -12.51 13.70
N PRO A 856 17.85 -11.16 13.67
CA PRO A 856 17.27 -10.44 12.55
C PRO A 856 18.24 -10.18 11.40
N GLU A 857 19.56 -10.23 11.63
CA GLU A 857 20.59 -9.74 10.70
C GLU A 857 20.35 -8.30 10.15
N THR A 858 19.50 -7.50 10.80
CA THR A 858 19.23 -6.12 10.41
C THR A 858 20.34 -5.19 10.90
N PRO A 859 20.92 -4.31 10.05
CA PRO A 859 21.96 -3.38 10.47
C PRO A 859 21.56 -2.55 11.70
N GLY A 860 22.36 -2.63 12.76
CA GLY A 860 22.13 -1.91 14.02
C GLY A 860 21.22 -2.62 15.03
N LEU A 861 20.67 -3.79 14.70
CA LEU A 861 19.91 -4.65 15.61
C LEU A 861 20.68 -5.96 15.83
N PRO A 862 21.32 -6.15 17.01
CA PRO A 862 22.12 -7.35 17.26
C PRO A 862 21.24 -8.59 17.46
N GLU A 863 21.86 -9.76 17.32
CA GLU A 863 21.29 -11.01 17.86
C GLU A 863 21.01 -10.88 19.36
N GLU A 864 19.89 -11.43 19.80
CA GLU A 864 19.42 -11.31 21.16
C GLU A 864 19.30 -12.67 21.86
N THR A 865 20.24 -12.90 22.77
CA THR A 865 20.33 -14.13 23.57
C THR A 865 19.72 -13.98 24.96
N ARG A 866 19.43 -12.77 25.44
CA ARG A 866 18.81 -12.57 26.77
C ARG A 866 17.39 -13.11 26.75
N VAL A 867 17.01 -13.84 27.78
CA VAL A 867 15.63 -14.31 27.95
C VAL A 867 14.92 -13.35 28.89
N GLU A 868 13.76 -12.85 28.46
CA GLU A 868 12.85 -12.09 29.31
C GLU A 868 11.63 -12.94 29.67
N VAL A 869 10.93 -12.54 30.72
CA VAL A 869 9.55 -12.95 30.95
C VAL A 869 8.65 -11.73 30.97
N TYR A 870 7.47 -11.87 30.37
CA TYR A 870 6.36 -10.98 30.65
C TYR A 870 5.58 -11.52 31.84
N ILE A 871 5.32 -10.66 32.81
CA ILE A 871 4.47 -10.97 33.97
C ILE A 871 3.12 -10.26 33.76
N PRO A 872 2.05 -11.00 33.39
CA PRO A 872 0.77 -10.41 33.07
C PRO A 872 0.10 -9.70 34.26
N PRO A 873 -0.87 -8.81 34.00
CA PRO A 873 -1.60 -8.08 35.06
C PRO A 873 -2.13 -8.98 36.18
N TYR A 874 -2.67 -10.15 35.83
CA TYR A 874 -3.24 -11.09 36.81
C TYR A 874 -2.24 -11.67 37.85
N LEU A 875 -0.93 -11.54 37.63
CA LEU A 875 0.12 -11.92 38.60
C LEU A 875 0.71 -10.70 39.36
N THR A 876 0.33 -9.49 38.97
CA THR A 876 0.95 -8.25 39.48
C THR A 876 -0.01 -7.38 40.28
N ASP A 877 -1.29 -7.77 40.36
CA ASP A 877 -2.33 -7.14 41.19
C ASP A 877 -2.18 -7.42 42.71
N GLY A 878 -1.15 -8.18 43.12
CA GLY A 878 -0.88 -8.49 44.54
C GLY A 878 -1.72 -9.64 45.12
N ARG A 879 -2.54 -10.31 44.30
CA ARG A 879 -3.33 -11.49 44.66
C ARG A 879 -2.44 -12.73 44.79
N GLN A 880 -2.76 -13.61 45.74
CA GLN A 880 -2.04 -14.88 45.90
C GLN A 880 -2.57 -15.95 44.95
N GLN A 881 -1.69 -16.59 44.18
CA GLN A 881 -2.08 -17.68 43.27
C GLN A 881 -2.72 -18.86 44.03
N PRO A 882 -3.85 -19.41 43.53
CA PRO A 882 -4.44 -20.62 44.10
C PRO A 882 -3.55 -21.84 43.85
N SER A 883 -3.82 -22.94 44.55
CA SER A 883 -3.13 -24.21 44.36
C SER A 883 -4.12 -25.36 44.22
N PHE A 884 -3.75 -26.41 43.49
CA PHE A 884 -4.60 -27.58 43.34
C PHE A 884 -3.81 -28.86 43.08
N THR A 885 -4.46 -30.01 43.28
CA THR A 885 -3.97 -31.33 42.86
C THR A 885 -4.97 -31.99 41.92
N VAL A 886 -4.47 -32.90 41.08
CA VAL A 886 -5.26 -33.70 40.15
C VAL A 886 -5.06 -35.17 40.48
N ASP A 887 -6.17 -35.93 40.58
CA ASP A 887 -6.11 -37.35 40.95
C ASP A 887 -5.65 -38.25 39.79
N GLU A 888 -5.96 -37.87 38.55
CA GLU A 888 -5.66 -38.62 37.33
C GLU A 888 -5.23 -37.65 36.23
N GLN A 889 -4.14 -37.98 35.51
CA GLN A 889 -3.59 -37.15 34.47
C GLN A 889 -3.90 -37.66 33.06
N ASP A 890 -4.42 -38.89 32.89
CA ASP A 890 -4.82 -39.43 31.58
C ASP A 890 -6.35 -39.43 31.41
N TRP A 891 -6.84 -38.48 30.62
CA TRP A 891 -8.26 -38.19 30.46
C TRP A 891 -8.84 -38.74 29.16
N ASN A 892 -9.88 -39.56 29.29
CA ASN A 892 -10.75 -39.97 28.21
C ASN A 892 -11.71 -38.83 27.84
N TYR A 893 -12.05 -38.70 26.57
CA TYR A 893 -13.06 -37.75 26.11
C TYR A 893 -14.39 -37.95 26.84
N GLY A 894 -15.00 -36.85 27.31
CA GLY A 894 -16.23 -36.85 28.10
C GLY A 894 -16.13 -37.49 29.49
N GLY A 895 -14.94 -37.94 29.91
CA GLY A 895 -14.68 -38.45 31.25
C GLY A 895 -14.77 -37.35 32.31
N GLN A 896 -14.97 -37.76 33.57
CA GLN A 896 -15.07 -36.85 34.71
C GLN A 896 -13.92 -37.13 35.68
N TYR A 897 -13.21 -36.06 36.07
CA TYR A 897 -11.95 -36.14 36.81
C TYR A 897 -11.96 -35.23 38.02
N THR A 898 -11.45 -35.74 39.14
CA THR A 898 -11.45 -35.01 40.41
C THR A 898 -10.20 -34.16 40.54
N ILE A 899 -10.42 -32.93 40.99
CA ILE A 899 -9.38 -32.00 41.44
C ILE A 899 -9.69 -31.54 42.87
N HIS A 900 -8.64 -31.21 43.61
CA HIS A 900 -8.75 -30.63 44.94
C HIS A 900 -8.14 -29.24 44.94
N VAL A 901 -8.94 -28.22 45.24
CA VAL A 901 -8.56 -26.81 45.09
C VAL A 901 -8.38 -26.11 46.43
N THR A 902 -7.43 -25.18 46.48
CA THR A 902 -7.27 -24.21 47.56
C THR A 902 -7.26 -22.82 46.93
N LEU A 903 -8.31 -22.07 47.22
CA LEU A 903 -8.51 -20.69 46.78
C LEU A 903 -8.16 -19.74 47.93
N ASN A 904 -7.65 -18.55 47.61
CA ASN A 904 -7.19 -17.59 48.62
C ASN A 904 -8.14 -16.41 48.78
N GLU A 905 -8.84 -16.02 47.71
CA GLU A 905 -9.68 -14.83 47.69
C GLU A 905 -11.14 -15.13 47.35
N GLY A 906 -11.37 -15.98 46.35
CA GLY A 906 -12.70 -16.34 45.86
C GLY A 906 -13.24 -17.64 46.46
N THR A 907 -14.37 -18.08 45.90
CA THR A 907 -14.99 -19.37 46.20
C THR A 907 -15.06 -20.21 44.93
N THR A 908 -15.37 -21.50 45.07
CA THR A 908 -15.59 -22.40 43.94
C THR A 908 -16.73 -21.98 43.02
N ASP A 909 -17.65 -21.12 43.49
CA ASP A 909 -18.77 -20.59 42.69
C ASP A 909 -18.30 -19.53 41.68
N THR A 910 -17.18 -18.86 41.95
CA THR A 910 -16.59 -17.81 41.09
C THR A 910 -15.31 -18.27 40.39
N MET A 911 -14.88 -19.49 40.67
CA MET A 911 -13.68 -20.09 40.09
C MET A 911 -13.89 -20.36 38.58
N ARG A 912 -12.80 -20.34 37.81
CA ARG A 912 -12.80 -20.88 36.45
C ARG A 912 -11.74 -21.97 36.34
N VAL A 913 -11.97 -22.90 35.42
CA VAL A 913 -11.03 -23.95 35.04
C VAL A 913 -10.70 -23.74 33.57
N SER A 914 -9.42 -23.79 33.21
CA SER A 914 -9.01 -23.74 31.80
C SER A 914 -7.94 -24.79 31.48
N LEU A 915 -7.94 -25.20 30.22
CA LEU A 915 -7.01 -26.14 29.61
C LEU A 915 -6.34 -25.43 28.44
N ILE A 916 -5.02 -25.37 28.44
CA ILE A 916 -4.23 -24.77 27.34
C ILE A 916 -3.37 -25.88 26.73
N ALA A 917 -3.54 -26.12 25.43
CA ALA A 917 -2.80 -27.16 24.72
C ALA A 917 -1.29 -26.87 24.68
N ALA A 918 -0.49 -27.93 24.77
CA ALA A 918 0.95 -27.87 24.59
C ALA A 918 1.30 -27.42 23.17
N THR A 919 2.23 -26.47 23.05
CA THR A 919 2.59 -25.84 21.78
C THR A 919 4.09 -25.73 21.63
N SER A 920 4.56 -25.69 20.39
CA SER A 920 5.92 -25.29 20.03
C SER A 920 5.86 -24.01 19.20
N SER A 921 6.67 -23.01 19.54
CA SER A 921 6.73 -21.72 18.84
C SER A 921 7.96 -21.66 17.97
N THR A 922 7.80 -21.29 16.69
CA THR A 922 8.89 -20.92 15.78
C THR A 922 8.46 -19.79 14.85
N VAL A 923 9.31 -18.76 14.71
CA VAL A 923 9.00 -17.50 14.02
C VAL A 923 7.66 -16.94 14.49
N CYS A 924 7.40 -16.96 15.80
CA CYS A 924 6.13 -16.56 16.41
C CYS A 924 4.90 -17.43 16.08
N ASN A 925 5.03 -18.48 15.27
CA ASN A 925 3.96 -19.46 15.03
C ASN A 925 3.91 -20.51 16.13
N ALA A 926 2.95 -20.40 17.03
CA ALA A 926 2.70 -21.39 18.07
C ALA A 926 1.73 -22.48 17.58
N MET A 927 2.30 -23.55 17.00
CA MET A 927 1.53 -24.63 16.39
C MET A 927 0.86 -25.50 17.47
N GLY A 928 -0.43 -25.81 17.25
CA GLY A 928 -1.24 -26.61 18.18
C GLY A 928 -2.03 -25.80 19.22
N MET A 929 -1.94 -24.47 19.22
CA MET A 929 -2.59 -23.62 20.23
C MET A 929 -4.10 -23.84 20.32
N ARG A 930 -4.59 -24.07 21.54
CA ARG A 930 -6.01 -24.18 21.86
C ARG A 930 -6.26 -23.86 23.34
N THR A 931 -7.28 -23.06 23.60
CA THR A 931 -7.77 -22.75 24.95
C THR A 931 -9.18 -23.30 25.13
N ILE A 932 -9.39 -24.06 26.19
CA ILE A 932 -10.66 -24.72 26.49
C ILE A 932 -11.08 -24.42 27.93
N PHE A 933 -12.32 -24.00 28.11
CA PHE A 933 -12.99 -23.85 29.40
C PHE A 933 -13.99 -25.01 29.58
N PRO A 934 -13.61 -26.07 30.30
CA PRO A 934 -14.48 -27.22 30.52
C PRO A 934 -15.63 -26.93 31.48
N GLU A 935 -16.66 -27.78 31.42
CA GLU A 935 -17.67 -27.86 32.47
C GLU A 935 -17.04 -28.44 33.75
N PHE A 936 -17.41 -27.90 34.90
CA PHE A 936 -17.02 -28.45 36.19
C PHE A 936 -18.11 -28.22 37.24
N SER A 937 -18.06 -28.98 38.33
CA SER A 937 -18.91 -28.80 39.51
C SER A 937 -18.10 -29.05 40.77
N CYS A 938 -18.44 -28.39 41.88
CA CYS A 938 -17.69 -28.51 43.13
C CYS A 938 -18.59 -28.87 44.30
N ASN A 939 -18.07 -29.66 45.23
CA ASN A 939 -18.64 -29.90 46.55
C ASN A 939 -17.59 -29.50 47.61
N GLY A 940 -17.71 -28.27 48.11
CA GLY A 940 -16.62 -27.64 48.87
C GLY A 940 -15.39 -27.49 47.98
N ASN A 941 -14.22 -27.89 48.48
CA ASN A 941 -12.94 -27.75 47.79
C ASN A 941 -12.58 -28.93 46.86
N THR A 942 -13.52 -29.87 46.66
CA THR A 942 -13.35 -30.99 45.74
C THR A 942 -14.24 -30.74 44.53
N CYS A 943 -13.64 -30.67 43.35
CA CYS A 943 -14.35 -30.40 42.11
C CYS A 943 -14.19 -31.55 41.12
N THR A 944 -15.23 -31.78 40.33
CA THR A 944 -15.23 -32.70 39.20
C THR A 944 -15.23 -31.88 37.91
N VAL A 945 -14.20 -32.07 37.08
CA VAL A 945 -14.05 -31.45 35.76
C VAL A 945 -14.43 -32.46 34.68
N THR A 946 -15.23 -32.06 33.71
CA THR A 946 -15.59 -32.88 32.56
C THR A 946 -14.64 -32.60 31.41
N ALA A 947 -13.92 -33.62 30.94
CA ALA A 947 -13.04 -33.52 29.78
C ALA A 947 -13.83 -33.15 28.50
N PRO A 948 -13.19 -32.52 27.50
CA PRO A 948 -13.82 -32.24 26.20
C PRO A 948 -14.48 -33.49 25.60
N PRO A 949 -15.60 -33.35 24.87
CA PRO A 949 -16.44 -34.49 24.51
C PRO A 949 -15.85 -35.37 23.40
N ASN A 950 -14.93 -34.84 22.58
CA ASN A 950 -14.36 -35.56 21.44
C ASN A 950 -13.10 -34.87 20.87
N ALA A 951 -12.46 -35.56 19.92
CA ALA A 951 -11.25 -35.14 19.23
C ALA A 951 -11.40 -33.93 18.28
N PHE A 952 -12.63 -33.48 17.99
CA PHE A 952 -12.86 -32.30 17.15
C PHE A 952 -12.87 -31.01 17.98
N VAL A 953 -13.36 -31.09 19.22
CA VAL A 953 -13.25 -30.00 20.21
C VAL A 953 -11.83 -29.88 20.73
N SER A 954 -11.17 -31.01 20.99
CA SER A 954 -9.78 -31.05 21.45
C SER A 954 -9.08 -32.21 20.76
N PRO A 955 -8.25 -31.97 19.73
CA PRO A 955 -7.40 -33.04 19.20
C PRO A 955 -6.61 -33.73 20.33
N PRO A 956 -6.23 -35.01 20.17
CA PRO A 956 -5.49 -35.72 21.20
C PRO A 956 -4.21 -34.95 21.55
N GLY A 957 -3.91 -34.78 22.84
CA GLY A 957 -2.75 -34.00 23.23
C GLY A 957 -2.66 -33.66 24.72
N TRP A 958 -1.54 -33.07 25.09
CA TRP A 958 -1.25 -32.59 26.45
C TRP A 958 -1.72 -31.16 26.64
N HIS A 959 -2.25 -30.89 27.83
CA HIS A 959 -2.78 -29.59 28.21
C HIS A 959 -2.28 -29.18 29.60
N GLN A 960 -1.93 -27.91 29.74
CA GLN A 960 -1.81 -27.26 31.04
C GLN A 960 -3.21 -27.00 31.59
N LEU A 961 -3.54 -27.66 32.71
CA LEU A 961 -4.75 -27.42 33.50
C LEU A 961 -4.49 -26.29 34.50
N TRP A 962 -5.39 -25.32 34.55
CA TRP A 962 -5.30 -24.14 35.39
C TRP A 962 -6.56 -23.96 36.23
N ILE A 963 -6.38 -23.46 37.45
CA ILE A 963 -7.45 -23.02 38.33
C ILE A 963 -7.33 -21.51 38.50
N LEU A 964 -8.40 -20.79 38.21
CA LEU A 964 -8.44 -19.34 38.31
C LEU A 964 -9.29 -18.92 39.50
N ASP A 965 -8.66 -18.23 40.44
CA ASP A 965 -9.30 -17.55 41.55
C ASP A 965 -9.54 -16.07 41.16
N GLY A 966 -10.70 -15.83 40.53
CA GLY A 966 -10.96 -14.58 39.83
C GLY A 966 -10.09 -14.45 38.56
N PRO A 967 -9.27 -13.39 38.43
CA PRO A 967 -8.33 -13.26 37.31
C PRO A 967 -7.04 -14.07 37.52
N THR A 968 -6.69 -14.42 38.78
CA THR A 968 -5.37 -14.96 39.10
C THR A 968 -5.31 -16.49 38.90
N PRO A 969 -4.41 -17.00 38.04
CA PRO A 969 -4.24 -18.43 37.81
C PRO A 969 -3.35 -19.10 38.86
N SER A 970 -3.57 -20.39 39.11
CA SER A 970 -2.66 -21.28 39.84
C SER A 970 -1.34 -21.47 39.10
N HIS A 971 -0.39 -22.23 39.65
CA HIS A 971 0.55 -22.97 38.79
C HIS A 971 -0.21 -24.09 38.06
N SER A 972 0.17 -24.42 36.82
CA SER A 972 -0.51 -25.46 36.05
C SER A 972 -0.10 -26.88 36.45
N ASN A 973 -1.00 -27.85 36.21
CA ASN A 973 -0.65 -29.27 36.14
C ASN A 973 -0.89 -29.79 34.72
N TRP A 974 -0.10 -30.76 34.27
CA TRP A 974 -0.30 -31.39 32.96
C TRP A 974 -1.36 -32.47 33.02
N VAL A 975 -2.26 -32.47 32.03
CA VAL A 975 -3.22 -33.55 31.77
C VAL A 975 -3.18 -33.91 30.29
N ARG A 976 -3.28 -35.20 29.98
CA ARG A 976 -3.33 -35.75 28.64
C ARG A 976 -4.79 -36.04 28.29
N ILE A 977 -5.25 -35.61 27.13
CA ILE A 977 -6.65 -35.79 26.71
C ILE A 977 -6.68 -36.61 25.43
N GLY A 978 -7.50 -37.66 25.41
CA GLY A 978 -7.76 -38.47 24.23
C GLY A 978 -6.74 -39.57 23.92
N GLY A 979 -5.74 -39.76 24.78
CA GLY A 979 -4.70 -40.78 24.61
C GLY A 979 -3.84 -40.56 23.36
N ASP A 980 -3.42 -41.65 22.73
CA ASP A 980 -2.62 -41.64 21.49
C ASP A 980 -3.24 -42.58 20.44
N PRO A 981 -4.32 -42.13 19.78
CA PRO A 981 -5.02 -42.95 18.78
C PRO A 981 -4.21 -43.15 17.49
N GLY A 982 -3.20 -42.32 17.25
CA GLY A 982 -2.27 -42.47 16.12
C GLY A 982 -1.16 -43.49 16.37
N GLU A 983 -1.13 -44.09 17.57
CA GLU A 983 -0.07 -44.98 18.05
C GLU A 983 1.34 -44.38 17.92
N LEU A 984 1.46 -43.06 18.04
CA LEU A 984 2.71 -42.35 17.89
C LEU A 984 3.77 -42.81 18.90
N GLY A 985 3.37 -43.20 20.12
CA GLY A 985 4.27 -43.73 21.15
C GLY A 985 4.95 -45.05 20.76
N ASN A 986 4.48 -45.74 19.73
CA ASN A 986 5.14 -46.90 19.12
C ASN A 986 5.97 -46.53 17.86
N TRP A 987 5.91 -45.26 17.42
CA TRP A 987 6.58 -44.73 16.25
C TRP A 987 7.74 -43.77 16.63
N PRO A 988 8.86 -43.82 15.90
CA PRO A 988 9.19 -44.80 14.87
C PRO A 988 9.63 -46.14 15.48
N ASN A 989 9.46 -47.22 14.72
CA ASN A 989 9.85 -48.57 15.16
C ASN A 989 11.29 -48.90 14.74
N PHE A 990 12.24 -48.09 15.21
CA PHE A 990 13.67 -48.29 15.01
C PHE A 990 14.41 -48.44 16.34
N PRO A 991 15.55 -49.15 16.40
CA PRO A 991 16.26 -49.42 17.66
C PRO A 991 16.85 -48.19 18.35
N ASP A 992 17.13 -47.11 17.61
CA ASP A 992 17.76 -45.87 18.06
C ASP A 992 16.74 -44.78 18.46
N PHE A 993 15.44 -45.08 18.42
CA PHE A 993 14.38 -44.18 18.87
C PHE A 993 13.64 -44.73 20.10
N THR A 994 13.35 -43.84 21.04
CA THR A 994 12.57 -44.12 22.23
C THR A 994 11.09 -44.24 21.90
N ARG A 995 10.49 -45.32 22.38
CA ARG A 995 9.07 -45.63 22.24
C ARG A 995 8.39 -45.63 23.61
N PRO A 996 7.75 -44.53 24.02
CA PRO A 996 7.06 -44.44 25.31
C PRO A 996 5.79 -45.32 25.39
N GLY A 997 5.31 -45.84 24.25
CA GLY A 997 4.12 -46.69 24.16
C GLY A 997 2.79 -45.91 24.22
N VAL A 998 1.67 -46.64 24.05
CA VAL A 998 0.36 -46.05 23.69
C VAL A 998 -0.76 -46.18 24.74
N GLY A 999 -0.56 -46.93 25.83
CA GLY A 999 -1.59 -47.16 26.87
C GLY A 999 -1.74 -46.08 27.98
N PRO A 1000 -2.40 -46.47 29.10
CA PRO A 1000 -2.42 -45.81 30.42
C PRO A 1000 -1.20 -44.96 30.83
N LEU A 1001 -1.31 -43.74 31.37
CA LEU A 1001 -0.17 -43.17 32.14
C LEU A 1001 0.24 -44.04 33.33
#